data_AF-A0A9D5SUA2-F1
#
_entry.id   AF-A0A9D5SUA2-F1
#
_cell.length_a   1.000
_cell.length_b   1.000
_cell.length_c   1.000
_cell.angle_alpha   90.00
_cell.angle_beta   90.00
_cell.angle_gamma   90.00
#
_symmetry.space_group_name_H-M   'P 1'
#
loop_
_entity.id
_entity.type
_entity.pdbx_description
1 polymer ?
#
loop_
_entity_poly.entity_id
_entity_poly.type
_entity_poly.pdbx_seq_one_letter_code
_entity_poly.pdbx_strand_id
1 'polypeptide(L)'
;MKTRILSVLAALLMVLGTFFCAPAAGAVSVGDAAVTTAVSSADATTTPPVTTTATAAPAVSTLADRTVQRLSGSNRYETAATLSKSGWYSAENAIIASGERFADALAGVPLSHALDAPILLTDGSSLSSAITDELTRLGVKNVYILGGTTAVSSGIQDSLSAKYAVERISGASRYETCANIARKLTALKGAPSRVFMVSSESFADALAGSTAAALLSQPILFSPKSGAADSAVSMYLADAGSPGVTVLGGTSVISDDIRASLSTLGISDVLRLSGADRYETAMTVYSAYSWLFTGNGAAVATGDAFPDALAGGALCAKKNIPLLLLNNRTTVKGAYDVLNSRPDDCLYVIGGTGALTDYAVNCLRTNTEMVYTPPAPPAPTGSTVTITGTFCNVRTGAGTGYSQIGKAYNGSVYKLYNTKVGANGIDWHEIDFNGKRGWICGSYATISGADIPTPGKSKNNAYIYKPDYKSKYYIVVYVGSQSVVVYGKDSNGMYNKVVRKMKCSTGLPATPTPLGLFSLRTKYRWQLMMGDVYTQYASGFAKNYLFHSVLYQKPDPSTLFSNSYRNLGKRASHGCVRLCTRDCKWIYDNCPMGTQVRIVSAKGPAGSSIPALKSGSRYAGWDPSDPSPKNPYNR
;
A
#
# COMPACT_ATOMS: atom_id res chain seq x y z
N MET A 1 3.57 -76.88 -7.98
CA MET A 1 2.99 -78.10 -7.38
C MET A 1 3.77 -78.43 -6.10
N LYS A 2 3.10 -78.95 -5.05
CA LYS A 2 3.56 -79.68 -3.83
C LYS A 2 5.10 -79.89 -3.64
N THR A 3 5.77 -79.75 -2.47
CA THR A 3 5.31 -79.94 -1.06
C THR A 3 6.33 -79.41 -0.01
N ARG A 4 5.84 -78.71 1.05
CA ARG A 4 6.06 -78.82 2.53
C ARG A 4 7.44 -78.97 3.25
N ILE A 5 7.42 -78.50 4.53
CA ILE A 5 8.30 -78.72 5.74
C ILE A 5 9.43 -77.67 5.94
N LEU A 6 9.66 -76.99 7.10
CA LEU A 6 8.94 -76.81 8.40
C LEU A 6 9.44 -75.56 9.23
N SER A 7 8.77 -75.22 10.35
CA SER A 7 9.09 -74.51 11.65
C SER A 7 10.32 -73.58 11.84
N VAL A 8 10.34 -72.52 12.70
CA VAL A 8 9.90 -72.36 14.12
C VAL A 8 9.50 -70.89 14.49
N LEU A 9 8.62 -70.72 15.52
CA LEU A 9 8.12 -69.55 16.31
C LEU A 9 8.75 -68.13 16.09
N ALA A 10 8.05 -66.97 16.09
CA ALA A 10 6.75 -66.48 16.60
C ALA A 10 6.66 -65.97 18.07
N ALA A 11 6.52 -64.64 18.25
CA ALA A 11 5.74 -63.98 19.33
C ALA A 11 5.42 -62.50 18.98
N LEU A 12 4.19 -62.06 19.24
CA LEU A 12 3.65 -60.71 19.02
C LEU A 12 2.85 -60.32 20.28
N LEU A 13 2.86 -59.06 20.70
CA LEU A 13 1.87 -58.57 21.68
C LEU A 13 1.36 -57.16 21.33
N MET A 14 0.09 -57.11 20.90
CA MET A 14 -0.75 -55.92 21.00
C MET A 14 -1.52 -55.97 22.33
N VAL A 15 -1.91 -54.81 22.85
CA VAL A 15 -3.03 -54.71 23.80
C VAL A 15 -4.07 -53.75 23.23
N LEU A 16 -5.27 -54.28 23.01
CA LEU A 16 -6.51 -53.53 22.77
C LEU A 16 -7.39 -53.67 24.02
N GLY A 17 -8.04 -52.57 24.41
CA GLY A 17 -9.12 -52.54 25.38
C GLY A 17 -10.15 -51.50 24.93
N THR A 18 -11.42 -51.88 24.81
CA THR A 18 -12.40 -51.16 23.97
C THR A 18 -13.77 -51.00 24.62
N PHE A 19 -14.45 -49.89 24.27
CA PHE A 19 -15.89 -49.63 24.44
C PHE A 19 -16.40 -49.49 25.92
N PHE A 20 -17.55 -48.86 26.23
CA PHE A 20 -18.75 -48.53 25.43
C PHE A 20 -19.47 -47.23 25.89
N CYS A 21 -20.24 -46.65 24.95
CA CYS A 21 -21.46 -45.84 25.14
C CYS A 21 -21.41 -44.33 25.52
N ALA A 22 -22.46 -43.62 25.06
CA ALA A 22 -22.75 -42.18 25.14
C ALA A 22 -24.24 -42.01 25.60
N PRO A 23 -24.98 -40.88 25.44
CA PRO A 23 -24.63 -39.53 25.00
C PRO A 23 -25.31 -38.34 25.76
N ALA A 24 -24.98 -37.12 25.32
CA ALA A 24 -25.86 -35.94 25.13
C ALA A 24 -26.36 -35.02 26.29
N ALA A 25 -26.28 -33.72 25.95
CA ALA A 25 -27.18 -32.60 26.29
C ALA A 25 -27.15 -31.95 27.69
N GLY A 26 -27.34 -30.62 27.70
CA GLY A 26 -27.59 -29.81 28.91
C GLY A 26 -26.77 -28.52 28.96
N ALA A 27 -27.35 -27.39 28.52
CA ALA A 27 -26.80 -26.07 28.79
C ALA A 27 -27.25 -25.56 30.17
N VAL A 28 -26.53 -24.58 30.75
CA VAL A 28 -27.03 -23.29 31.29
C VAL A 28 -25.95 -22.62 32.13
N SER A 29 -26.05 -21.30 32.25
CA SER A 29 -25.06 -20.33 32.72
C SER A 29 -25.35 -19.74 34.11
N VAL A 30 -24.42 -18.88 34.56
CA VAL A 30 -24.50 -17.84 35.61
C VAL A 30 -24.68 -18.27 37.07
N GLY A 31 -24.02 -17.53 37.97
CA GLY A 31 -24.45 -17.41 39.37
C GLY A 31 -23.32 -17.19 40.37
N ASP A 32 -23.07 -15.92 40.72
CA ASP A 32 -22.17 -15.47 41.77
C ASP A 32 -22.37 -16.17 43.14
N ALA A 33 -21.30 -16.29 43.94
CA ALA A 33 -21.12 -15.42 45.12
C ALA A 33 -19.81 -15.72 45.87
N ALA A 34 -19.18 -14.68 46.40
CA ALA A 34 -18.04 -14.79 47.31
C ALA A 34 -18.50 -15.15 48.73
N VAL A 35 -17.67 -15.90 49.46
CA VAL A 35 -17.71 -15.94 50.94
C VAL A 35 -16.31 -15.68 51.47
N THR A 36 -16.20 -14.61 52.25
CA THR A 36 -14.99 -14.15 52.94
C THR A 36 -14.90 -14.72 54.35
N THR A 37 -13.66 -14.92 54.84
CA THR A 37 -13.24 -14.92 56.27
C THR A 37 -13.83 -16.00 57.21
N ALA A 38 -13.20 -16.40 58.33
CA ALA A 38 -11.79 -16.49 58.74
C ALA A 38 -11.72 -17.19 60.13
N VAL A 39 -10.50 -17.50 60.60
CA VAL A 39 -10.10 -17.76 62.01
C VAL A 39 -10.52 -19.08 62.69
N SER A 40 -9.53 -19.95 62.94
CA SER A 40 -9.05 -20.39 64.28
C SER A 40 -7.94 -21.44 64.08
N SER A 41 -6.68 -21.17 64.44
CA SER A 41 -6.04 -21.52 65.73
C SER A 41 -6.22 -23.00 66.13
N ALA A 42 -5.18 -23.77 66.46
CA ALA A 42 -3.92 -23.35 67.07
C ALA A 42 -2.76 -24.36 66.90
N ASP A 43 -1.64 -23.93 67.48
CA ASP A 43 -0.54 -24.70 68.07
C ASP A 43 0.70 -24.99 67.21
N ALA A 44 1.85 -24.79 67.85
CA ALA A 44 3.16 -24.68 67.22
C ALA A 44 4.17 -25.57 67.96
N THR A 45 4.74 -26.54 67.24
CA THR A 45 5.91 -27.29 67.71
C THR A 45 7.14 -26.92 66.89
N THR A 46 8.22 -26.61 67.59
CA THR A 46 9.37 -25.88 67.06
C THR A 46 10.41 -26.80 66.42
N THR A 47 10.83 -26.47 65.20
CA THR A 47 12.13 -26.88 64.65
C THR A 47 12.85 -25.64 64.07
N PRO A 48 14.17 -25.49 64.27
CA PRO A 48 14.90 -24.34 63.73
C PRO A 48 15.03 -24.44 62.20
N PRO A 49 14.94 -23.33 61.46
CA PRO A 49 14.93 -23.37 60.01
C PRO A 49 16.32 -23.71 59.44
N VAL A 50 16.40 -24.82 58.71
CA VAL A 50 17.52 -25.07 57.80
C VAL A 50 17.50 -23.96 56.75
N THR A 51 18.52 -23.10 56.77
CA THR A 51 18.65 -22.03 55.77
C THR A 51 19.18 -22.61 54.47
N THR A 52 18.32 -23.28 53.71
CA THR A 52 18.56 -23.49 52.28
C THR A 52 18.44 -22.15 51.58
N THR A 53 19.59 -21.55 51.24
CA THR A 53 19.62 -20.46 50.26
C THR A 53 19.12 -21.00 48.92
N ALA A 54 17.82 -20.83 48.67
CA ALA A 54 17.24 -21.11 47.37
C ALA A 54 17.87 -20.14 46.37
N THR A 55 18.80 -20.64 45.56
CA THR A 55 19.33 -19.91 44.40
C THR A 55 18.12 -19.58 43.53
N ALA A 56 17.75 -18.30 43.45
CA ALA A 56 16.59 -17.89 42.68
C ALA A 56 16.75 -18.39 41.24
N ALA A 57 15.75 -19.12 40.74
CA ALA A 57 15.71 -19.48 39.33
C ALA A 57 15.84 -18.19 38.50
N PRO A 58 16.63 -18.19 37.41
CA PRO A 58 16.81 -16.98 36.61
C PRO A 58 15.44 -16.46 36.17
N ALA A 59 15.21 -15.16 36.39
CA ALA A 59 13.94 -14.54 36.05
C ALA A 59 13.64 -14.76 34.56
N VAL A 60 12.51 -15.39 34.26
CA VAL A 60 12.05 -15.59 32.88
C VAL A 60 11.77 -14.21 32.29
N SER A 61 12.60 -13.80 31.32
CA SER A 61 12.43 -12.53 30.62
C SER A 61 11.05 -12.44 29.99
N THR A 62 10.28 -11.42 30.35
CA THR A 62 8.93 -11.25 29.79
C THR A 62 9.02 -10.71 28.36
N LEU A 63 7.92 -10.81 27.59
CA LEU A 63 7.89 -10.19 26.26
C LEU A 63 8.09 -8.66 26.30
N ALA A 64 7.78 -8.02 27.43
CA ALA A 64 8.06 -6.61 27.65
C ALA A 64 9.57 -6.32 27.72
N ASP A 65 10.39 -7.27 28.16
CA ASP A 65 11.84 -7.09 28.35
C ASP A 65 12.65 -7.33 27.06
N ARG A 66 12.04 -7.89 26.01
CA ARG A 66 12.74 -8.19 24.74
C ARG A 66 13.27 -6.94 24.04
N THR A 67 14.43 -7.12 23.42
CA THR A 67 15.01 -6.13 22.50
C THR A 67 14.12 -6.01 21.26
N VAL A 68 13.66 -4.80 20.95
CA VAL A 68 12.88 -4.55 19.73
C VAL A 68 13.80 -3.98 18.65
N GLN A 69 13.97 -4.71 17.55
CA GLN A 69 14.71 -4.24 16.39
C GLN A 69 13.76 -3.92 15.23
N ARG A 70 13.51 -2.63 14.97
CA ARG A 70 12.75 -2.20 13.79
C ARG A 70 13.64 -2.19 12.54
N LEU A 71 13.25 -2.98 11.54
CA LEU A 71 13.91 -3.09 10.24
C LEU A 71 13.06 -2.38 9.18
N SER A 72 13.45 -1.16 8.83
CA SER A 72 12.71 -0.29 7.92
C SER A 72 13.62 0.70 7.20
N GLY A 73 13.17 1.20 6.06
CA GLY A 73 13.73 2.39 5.39
C GLY A 73 12.65 3.44 5.08
N SER A 74 13.00 4.48 4.33
CA SER A 74 12.08 5.58 3.97
C SER A 74 10.97 5.13 3.00
N ASN A 75 11.14 3.97 2.37
CA ASN A 75 10.22 3.30 1.46
C ASN A 75 10.54 1.79 1.42
N ARG A 76 9.70 1.02 0.73
CA ARG A 76 9.81 -0.46 0.62
C ARG A 76 11.14 -0.96 0.03
N TYR A 77 11.81 -0.15 -0.81
CA TYR A 77 13.08 -0.51 -1.44
C TYR A 77 14.22 -0.41 -0.42
N GLU A 78 14.25 0.68 0.35
CA GLU A 78 15.17 0.83 1.48
C GLU A 78 14.85 -0.17 2.60
N THR A 79 13.58 -0.48 2.88
CA THR A 79 13.21 -1.54 3.83
C THR A 79 13.78 -2.90 3.40
N ALA A 80 13.64 -3.27 2.11
CA ALA A 80 14.22 -4.51 1.59
C ALA A 80 15.77 -4.54 1.72
N ALA A 81 16.45 -3.43 1.46
CA ALA A 81 17.90 -3.31 1.69
C ALA A 81 18.28 -3.42 3.18
N THR A 82 17.49 -2.83 4.09
CA THR A 82 17.70 -2.96 5.55
C THR A 82 17.48 -4.40 6.04
N LEU A 83 16.48 -5.10 5.50
CA LEU A 83 16.23 -6.52 5.79
C LEU A 83 17.39 -7.40 5.29
N SER A 84 17.89 -7.14 4.09
CA SER A 84 19.07 -7.79 3.53
C SER A 84 20.31 -7.64 4.44
N LYS A 85 20.61 -6.41 4.88
CA LYS A 85 21.71 -6.12 5.84
C LYS A 85 21.57 -6.85 7.18
N SER A 86 20.36 -7.23 7.59
CA SER A 86 20.09 -7.96 8.84
C SER A 86 20.24 -9.49 8.71
N GLY A 87 20.15 -10.02 7.48
CA GLY A 87 20.22 -11.47 7.21
C GLY A 87 21.51 -11.94 6.55
N TRP A 88 22.18 -11.07 5.77
CA TRP A 88 23.31 -11.45 4.91
C TRP A 88 24.47 -10.47 5.03
N TYR A 89 25.60 -10.94 5.54
CA TYR A 89 26.87 -10.22 5.43
C TYR A 89 27.34 -10.16 3.98
N SER A 90 27.26 -11.31 3.29
CA SER A 90 27.47 -11.49 1.85
C SER A 90 26.43 -12.46 1.30
N ALA A 91 26.16 -12.40 -0.01
CA ALA A 91 25.32 -13.38 -0.71
C ALA A 91 25.78 -13.49 -2.16
N GLU A 92 26.03 -14.71 -2.65
CA GLU A 92 26.39 -14.95 -4.06
C GLU A 92 25.20 -14.73 -5.00
N ASN A 93 23.98 -14.93 -4.49
CA ASN A 93 22.72 -14.85 -5.20
C ASN A 93 21.88 -13.70 -4.61
N ALA A 94 21.14 -12.97 -5.46
CA ALA A 94 20.09 -12.06 -5.02
C ALA A 94 18.84 -12.19 -5.89
N ILE A 95 17.66 -11.95 -5.31
CA ILE A 95 16.39 -11.95 -6.03
C ILE A 95 15.89 -10.52 -6.19
N ILE A 96 15.54 -10.11 -7.41
CA ILE A 96 14.88 -8.83 -7.72
C ILE A 96 13.41 -9.10 -8.05
N ALA A 97 12.51 -8.45 -7.33
CA ALA A 97 11.06 -8.54 -7.56
C ALA A 97 10.37 -7.18 -7.57
N SER A 98 9.17 -7.11 -8.13
CA SER A 98 8.37 -5.88 -8.13
C SER A 98 7.88 -5.54 -6.72
N GLY A 99 8.29 -4.39 -6.20
CA GLY A 99 7.74 -3.84 -4.97
C GLY A 99 6.32 -3.31 -5.12
N GLU A 100 5.82 -3.11 -6.35
CA GLU A 100 4.49 -2.56 -6.64
C GLU A 100 3.45 -3.62 -7.05
N ARG A 101 3.88 -4.84 -7.43
CA ARG A 101 2.98 -5.94 -7.87
C ARG A 101 3.33 -7.24 -7.14
N PHE A 102 2.42 -7.75 -6.31
CA PHE A 102 2.70 -8.88 -5.41
C PHE A 102 2.81 -10.25 -6.08
N ALA A 103 2.05 -10.50 -7.15
CA ALA A 103 1.79 -11.85 -7.64
C ALA A 103 3.08 -12.61 -7.97
N ASP A 104 3.91 -12.07 -8.86
CA ASP A 104 5.14 -12.73 -9.31
C ASP A 104 6.18 -12.88 -8.17
N ALA A 105 6.03 -12.13 -7.09
CA ALA A 105 7.01 -11.99 -6.03
C ALA A 105 6.77 -12.91 -4.82
N LEU A 106 5.51 -13.18 -4.44
CA LEU A 106 5.16 -13.99 -3.26
C LEU A 106 5.66 -15.44 -3.35
N ALA A 107 5.70 -16.02 -4.55
CA ALA A 107 6.26 -17.35 -4.76
C ALA A 107 7.79 -17.41 -4.60
N GLY A 108 8.46 -16.26 -4.51
CA GLY A 108 9.92 -16.16 -4.43
C GLY A 108 10.54 -16.51 -3.08
N VAL A 109 9.78 -16.55 -1.97
CA VAL A 109 10.36 -16.76 -0.62
C VAL A 109 11.02 -18.15 -0.46
N PRO A 110 10.41 -19.27 -0.91
CA PRO A 110 11.09 -20.56 -0.92
C PRO A 110 12.33 -20.62 -1.81
N LEU A 111 12.30 -19.96 -2.98
CA LEU A 111 13.46 -19.88 -3.87
C LEU A 111 14.60 -19.03 -3.27
N SER A 112 14.25 -17.94 -2.58
CA SER A 112 15.17 -17.09 -1.81
C SER A 112 15.91 -17.90 -0.75
N HIS A 113 15.19 -18.67 0.07
CA HIS A 113 15.82 -19.55 1.06
C HIS A 113 16.66 -20.65 0.41
N ALA A 114 16.18 -21.26 -0.67
CA ALA A 114 16.89 -22.32 -1.39
C ALA A 114 18.24 -21.90 -2.00
N LEU A 115 18.34 -20.64 -2.43
CA LEU A 115 19.53 -19.99 -3.00
C LEU A 115 20.41 -19.25 -1.98
N ASP A 116 20.00 -19.20 -0.72
CA ASP A 116 20.53 -18.28 0.30
C ASP A 116 20.64 -16.81 -0.16
N ALA A 117 19.54 -16.30 -0.73
CA ALA A 117 19.48 -15.01 -1.43
C ALA A 117 18.48 -14.05 -0.76
N PRO A 118 18.81 -12.78 -0.51
CA PRO A 118 17.83 -11.77 -0.12
C PRO A 118 16.86 -11.45 -1.27
N ILE A 119 15.61 -11.10 -0.92
CA ILE A 119 14.65 -10.50 -1.85
C ILE A 119 14.76 -8.98 -1.76
N LEU A 120 15.23 -8.37 -2.85
CA LEU A 120 15.32 -6.94 -3.06
C LEU A 120 14.21 -6.47 -4.01
N LEU A 121 13.76 -5.23 -3.84
CA LEU A 121 12.55 -4.71 -4.51
C LEU A 121 12.87 -3.57 -5.47
N THR A 122 12.10 -3.46 -6.56
CA THR A 122 12.15 -2.36 -7.54
C THR A 122 10.75 -1.80 -7.83
N ASP A 123 10.65 -0.54 -8.28
CA ASP A 123 9.40 0.02 -8.81
C ASP A 123 8.97 -0.60 -10.15
N GLY A 124 9.83 -1.44 -10.75
CA GLY A 124 9.63 -2.13 -12.02
C GLY A 124 10.19 -1.37 -13.23
N SER A 125 10.55 -0.10 -13.07
CA SER A 125 11.12 0.77 -14.11
C SER A 125 12.59 1.15 -13.85
N SER A 126 13.00 1.25 -12.58
CA SER A 126 14.36 1.60 -12.17
C SER A 126 14.82 0.85 -10.92
N LEU A 127 16.14 0.75 -10.74
CA LEU A 127 16.74 0.37 -9.45
C LEU A 127 17.14 1.64 -8.71
N SER A 128 16.76 1.76 -7.44
CA SER A 128 17.26 2.83 -6.58
C SER A 128 18.70 2.54 -6.14
N SER A 129 19.44 3.59 -5.77
CA SER A 129 20.81 3.46 -5.25
C SER A 129 20.88 2.47 -4.08
N ALA A 130 19.90 2.52 -3.16
CA ALA A 130 19.80 1.59 -2.04
C ALA A 130 19.81 0.11 -2.44
N ILE A 131 19.36 -0.24 -3.65
CA ILE A 131 19.40 -1.62 -4.17
C ILE A 131 20.72 -1.89 -4.90
N THR A 132 21.21 -0.97 -5.72
CA THR A 132 22.50 -1.17 -6.43
C THR A 132 23.69 -1.24 -5.47
N ASP A 133 23.65 -0.44 -4.42
CA ASP A 133 24.67 -0.39 -3.37
C ASP A 133 24.62 -1.66 -2.53
N GLU A 134 23.42 -2.20 -2.27
CA GLU A 134 23.24 -3.45 -1.52
C GLU A 134 23.69 -4.69 -2.30
N LEU A 135 23.38 -4.78 -3.61
CA LEU A 135 23.94 -5.82 -4.49
C LEU A 135 25.47 -5.80 -4.49
N THR A 136 26.05 -4.60 -4.52
CA THR A 136 27.51 -4.41 -4.47
C THR A 136 28.09 -4.82 -3.11
N ARG A 137 27.45 -4.40 -2.01
CA ARG A 137 27.86 -4.72 -0.63
C ARG A 137 27.83 -6.22 -0.33
N LEU A 138 26.85 -6.93 -0.89
CA LEU A 138 26.69 -8.37 -0.72
C LEU A 138 27.72 -9.20 -1.51
N GLY A 139 28.37 -8.62 -2.53
CA GLY A 139 29.25 -9.36 -3.44
C GLY A 139 28.50 -10.31 -4.38
N VAL A 140 27.29 -9.93 -4.81
CA VAL A 140 26.42 -10.76 -5.67
C VAL A 140 27.10 -11.09 -6.99
N LYS A 141 26.93 -12.33 -7.44
CA LYS A 141 27.31 -12.80 -8.79
C LYS A 141 26.09 -13.11 -9.65
N ASN A 142 25.07 -13.76 -9.07
CA ASN A 142 23.87 -14.19 -9.78
C ASN A 142 22.65 -13.38 -9.32
N VAL A 143 21.85 -12.88 -10.27
CA VAL A 143 20.63 -12.13 -10.01
C VAL A 143 19.43 -12.79 -10.66
N TYR A 144 18.45 -13.17 -9.83
CA TYR A 144 17.21 -13.79 -10.28
C TYR A 144 16.09 -12.75 -10.32
N ILE A 145 15.58 -12.43 -11.50
CA ILE A 145 14.45 -11.49 -11.68
C ILE A 145 13.15 -12.28 -11.69
N LEU A 146 12.25 -11.99 -10.76
CA LEU A 146 10.92 -12.61 -10.71
C LEU A 146 9.88 -11.74 -11.41
N GLY A 147 9.16 -12.36 -12.36
CA GLY A 147 8.08 -11.73 -13.11
C GLY A 147 8.49 -11.20 -14.49
N GLY A 148 7.48 -11.00 -15.33
CA GLY A 148 7.66 -10.56 -16.71
C GLY A 148 8.12 -9.09 -16.83
N THR A 149 8.36 -8.64 -18.05
CA THR A 149 8.80 -7.26 -18.35
C THR A 149 7.83 -6.17 -17.90
N THR A 150 6.56 -6.50 -17.64
CA THR A 150 5.56 -5.58 -17.08
C THR A 150 5.61 -5.45 -15.54
N ALA A 151 6.36 -6.31 -14.86
CA ALA A 151 6.58 -6.28 -13.41
C ALA A 151 7.99 -5.76 -13.08
N VAL A 152 9.00 -6.17 -13.85
CA VAL A 152 10.39 -5.67 -13.82
C VAL A 152 10.86 -5.52 -15.26
N SER A 153 11.08 -4.29 -15.73
CA SER A 153 11.41 -3.97 -17.13
C SER A 153 12.64 -4.70 -17.67
N SER A 154 12.77 -4.76 -19.01
CA SER A 154 14.00 -5.21 -19.67
C SER A 154 15.18 -4.31 -19.32
N GLY A 155 15.01 -2.99 -19.28
CA GLY A 155 16.09 -2.06 -18.94
C GLY A 155 16.74 -2.31 -17.58
N ILE A 156 16.00 -2.83 -16.58
CA ILE A 156 16.58 -3.29 -15.31
C ILE A 156 17.45 -4.54 -15.53
N GLN A 157 16.97 -5.52 -16.29
CA GLN A 157 17.72 -6.73 -16.64
C GLN A 157 18.99 -6.40 -17.44
N ASP A 158 18.90 -5.50 -18.42
CA ASP A 158 20.02 -5.07 -19.25
C ASP A 158 21.09 -4.37 -18.38
N SER A 159 20.65 -3.49 -17.45
CA SER A 159 21.53 -2.79 -16.50
C SER A 159 22.23 -3.74 -15.52
N LEU A 160 21.56 -4.83 -15.11
CA LEU A 160 22.13 -5.85 -14.22
C LEU A 160 23.07 -6.81 -14.96
N SER A 161 22.74 -7.18 -16.21
CA SER A 161 23.52 -8.10 -17.05
C SER A 161 24.91 -7.57 -17.40
N ALA A 162 25.12 -6.25 -17.27
CA ALA A 162 26.43 -5.62 -17.42
C ALA A 162 27.41 -5.93 -16.26
N LYS A 163 26.95 -6.52 -15.15
CA LYS A 163 27.75 -6.80 -13.94
C LYS A 163 27.53 -8.18 -13.31
N TYR A 164 26.37 -8.78 -13.54
CA TYR A 164 25.93 -10.01 -12.87
C TYR A 164 25.43 -11.03 -13.89
N ALA A 165 25.48 -12.32 -13.57
CA ALA A 165 24.76 -13.34 -14.32
C ALA A 165 23.25 -13.22 -14.00
N VAL A 166 22.43 -12.82 -14.97
CA VAL A 166 21.00 -12.54 -14.75
C VAL A 166 20.12 -13.65 -15.34
N GLU A 167 19.26 -14.23 -14.51
CA GLU A 167 18.21 -15.17 -14.92
C GLU A 167 16.83 -14.56 -14.64
N ARG A 168 15.96 -14.47 -15.64
CA ARG A 168 14.56 -14.08 -15.43
C ARG A 168 13.67 -15.31 -15.33
N ILE A 169 12.92 -15.40 -14.24
CA ILE A 169 11.90 -16.44 -14.02
C ILE A 169 10.53 -15.78 -14.14
N SER A 170 9.83 -16.10 -15.23
CA SER A 170 8.53 -15.52 -15.59
C SER A 170 7.72 -16.47 -16.46
N GLY A 171 6.42 -16.19 -16.59
CA GLY A 171 5.54 -16.76 -17.61
C GLY A 171 4.57 -15.71 -18.15
N ALA A 172 3.68 -16.09 -19.06
CA ALA A 172 2.63 -15.24 -19.62
C ALA A 172 1.57 -14.86 -18.57
N SER A 173 1.43 -15.64 -17.50
CA SER A 173 0.53 -15.38 -16.38
C SER A 173 1.25 -15.48 -15.02
N ARG A 174 0.57 -15.05 -13.94
CA ARG A 174 1.05 -15.25 -12.56
C ARG A 174 1.12 -16.74 -12.20
N TYR A 175 0.22 -17.55 -12.74
CA TYR A 175 0.16 -19.00 -12.53
C TYR A 175 1.36 -19.68 -13.18
N GLU A 176 1.70 -19.31 -14.41
CA GLU A 176 2.89 -19.81 -15.09
C GLU A 176 4.18 -19.29 -14.43
N THR A 177 4.21 -18.03 -13.98
CA THR A 177 5.36 -17.49 -13.22
C THR A 177 5.61 -18.27 -11.93
N CYS A 178 4.58 -18.55 -11.11
CA CYS A 178 4.78 -19.34 -9.89
C CYS A 178 5.12 -20.81 -10.19
N ALA A 179 4.57 -21.41 -11.25
CA ALA A 179 4.97 -22.74 -11.71
C ALA A 179 6.44 -22.78 -12.15
N ASN A 180 6.94 -21.75 -12.85
CA ASN A 180 8.34 -21.67 -13.27
C ASN A 180 9.29 -21.42 -12.08
N ILE A 181 8.87 -20.65 -11.07
CA ILE A 181 9.59 -20.53 -9.79
C ILE A 181 9.62 -21.89 -9.07
N ALA A 182 8.51 -22.63 -9.06
CA ALA A 182 8.43 -23.96 -8.47
C ALA A 182 9.32 -24.98 -9.22
N ARG A 183 9.38 -24.95 -10.56
CA ARG A 183 10.34 -25.74 -11.35
C ARG A 183 11.80 -25.41 -10.98
N LYS A 184 12.14 -24.14 -10.80
CA LYS A 184 13.49 -23.74 -10.37
C LYS A 184 13.82 -24.27 -8.98
N LEU A 185 12.89 -24.18 -8.03
CA LEU A 185 13.06 -24.75 -6.69
C LEU A 185 13.25 -26.26 -6.73
N THR A 186 12.42 -26.97 -7.51
CA THR A 186 12.50 -28.42 -7.71
C THR A 186 13.84 -28.85 -8.32
N ALA A 187 14.37 -28.10 -9.28
CA ALA A 187 15.70 -28.35 -9.83
C ALA A 187 16.85 -28.15 -8.80
N LEU A 188 16.63 -27.35 -7.75
CA LEU A 188 17.61 -27.06 -6.70
C LEU A 188 17.48 -27.96 -5.46
N LYS A 189 16.29 -28.51 -5.18
CA LYS A 189 15.96 -29.20 -3.92
C LYS A 189 15.33 -30.59 -4.10
N GLY A 190 15.08 -31.02 -5.33
CA GLY A 190 14.35 -32.25 -5.64
C GLY A 190 12.83 -32.06 -5.71
N ALA A 191 12.11 -33.13 -6.07
CA ALA A 191 10.65 -33.09 -6.14
C ALA A 191 10.04 -32.75 -4.77
N PRO A 192 9.05 -31.85 -4.70
CA PRO A 192 8.37 -31.53 -3.46
C PRO A 192 7.55 -32.71 -2.96
N SER A 193 7.49 -32.91 -1.64
CA SER A 193 6.48 -33.80 -1.03
C SER A 193 5.12 -33.11 -0.90
N ARG A 194 5.11 -31.77 -0.90
CA ARG A 194 3.92 -30.93 -0.71
C ARG A 194 4.08 -29.57 -1.39
N VAL A 195 2.98 -28.94 -1.79
CA VAL A 195 2.96 -27.56 -2.30
C VAL A 195 2.05 -26.67 -1.45
N PHE A 196 2.36 -25.39 -1.37
CA PHE A 196 1.53 -24.39 -0.72
C PHE A 196 0.68 -23.65 -1.76
N MET A 197 -0.62 -23.92 -1.78
CA MET A 197 -1.56 -23.31 -2.73
C MET A 197 -2.25 -22.10 -2.09
N VAL A 198 -2.12 -20.94 -2.73
CA VAL A 198 -2.57 -19.64 -2.21
C VAL A 198 -3.42 -18.91 -3.26
N SER A 199 -4.31 -18.01 -2.82
CA SER A 199 -5.17 -17.29 -3.76
C SER A 199 -4.34 -16.35 -4.63
N SER A 200 -4.60 -16.32 -5.94
CA SER A 200 -3.94 -15.37 -6.84
C SER A 200 -4.41 -13.93 -6.65
N GLU A 201 -5.54 -13.73 -5.95
CA GLU A 201 -6.20 -12.44 -5.71
C GLU A 201 -5.88 -11.83 -4.33
N SER A 202 -5.45 -12.64 -3.36
CA SER A 202 -5.13 -12.25 -1.98
C SER A 202 -3.68 -12.56 -1.64
N PHE A 203 -2.93 -11.56 -1.18
CA PHE A 203 -1.52 -11.75 -0.80
C PHE A 203 -1.31 -12.29 0.62
N ALA A 204 -2.28 -12.10 1.52
CA ALA A 204 -2.02 -12.23 2.95
C ALA A 204 -1.84 -13.68 3.42
N ASP A 205 -2.62 -14.60 2.84
CA ASP A 205 -2.53 -16.04 3.09
C ASP A 205 -1.18 -16.60 2.58
N ALA A 206 -0.66 -16.04 1.48
CA ALA A 206 0.66 -16.38 0.96
C ALA A 206 1.80 -15.88 1.86
N LEU A 207 1.70 -14.68 2.43
CA LEU A 207 2.68 -14.18 3.40
C LEU A 207 2.72 -15.05 4.65
N ALA A 208 1.56 -15.44 5.19
CA ALA A 208 1.44 -16.36 6.32
C ALA A 208 2.16 -17.69 6.07
N GLY A 209 1.99 -18.28 4.88
CA GLY A 209 2.67 -19.52 4.48
C GLY A 209 4.14 -19.40 4.10
N SER A 210 4.58 -18.20 3.70
CA SER A 210 5.83 -18.01 2.96
C SER A 210 7.06 -18.56 3.65
N THR A 211 7.16 -18.35 4.97
CA THR A 211 8.33 -18.79 5.75
C THR A 211 8.31 -20.30 5.99
N ALA A 212 7.14 -20.89 6.29
CA ALA A 212 6.99 -22.34 6.47
C ALA A 212 7.29 -23.11 5.17
N ALA A 213 6.75 -22.62 4.04
CA ALA A 213 7.05 -23.17 2.72
C ALA A 213 8.55 -23.13 2.41
N ALA A 214 9.22 -22.03 2.74
CA ALA A 214 10.65 -21.86 2.53
C ALA A 214 11.52 -22.79 3.39
N LEU A 215 11.22 -22.91 4.68
CA LEU A 215 11.95 -23.81 5.60
C LEU A 215 11.78 -25.28 5.21
N LEU A 216 10.60 -25.67 4.73
CA LEU A 216 10.37 -27.01 4.17
C LEU A 216 10.93 -27.21 2.76
N SER A 217 11.50 -26.18 2.11
CA SER A 217 11.89 -26.16 0.69
C SER A 217 10.76 -26.55 -0.28
N GLN A 218 9.51 -26.23 0.06
CA GLN A 218 8.32 -26.52 -0.75
C GLN A 218 7.85 -25.27 -1.52
N PRO A 219 7.34 -25.41 -2.76
CA PRO A 219 6.95 -24.27 -3.60
C PRO A 219 5.61 -23.67 -3.16
N ILE A 220 5.41 -22.41 -3.56
CA ILE A 220 4.13 -21.71 -3.45
C ILE A 220 3.53 -21.57 -4.86
N LEU A 221 2.29 -22.01 -5.03
CA LEU A 221 1.55 -21.98 -6.30
C LEU A 221 0.26 -21.17 -6.14
N PHE A 222 -0.15 -20.47 -7.20
CA PHE A 222 -1.39 -19.70 -7.20
C PHE A 222 -2.58 -20.54 -7.65
N SER A 223 -3.72 -20.35 -6.98
CA SER A 223 -5.03 -20.81 -7.43
C SER A 223 -5.88 -19.62 -7.89
N PRO A 224 -6.70 -19.76 -8.95
CA PRO A 224 -7.86 -18.89 -9.11
C PRO A 224 -8.80 -19.07 -7.92
N LYS A 225 -9.73 -18.12 -7.72
CA LYS A 225 -10.70 -18.20 -6.63
C LYS A 225 -11.60 -19.45 -6.71
N SER A 226 -12.00 -19.84 -7.91
CA SER A 226 -12.98 -20.89 -8.19
C SER A 226 -12.76 -21.49 -9.59
N GLY A 227 -13.45 -22.59 -9.89
CA GLY A 227 -13.28 -23.39 -11.10
C GLY A 227 -12.27 -24.52 -10.90
N ALA A 228 -11.43 -24.76 -11.91
CA ALA A 228 -10.30 -25.68 -11.83
C ALA A 228 -8.99 -24.93 -11.57
N ALA A 229 -7.96 -25.64 -11.09
CA ALA A 229 -6.60 -25.13 -11.08
C ALA A 229 -6.14 -24.69 -12.49
N ASP A 230 -5.31 -23.65 -12.56
CA ASP A 230 -4.75 -23.16 -13.83
C ASP A 230 -3.93 -24.26 -14.53
N SER A 231 -3.90 -24.27 -15.87
CA SER A 231 -3.23 -25.32 -16.63
C SER A 231 -1.72 -25.38 -16.35
N ALA A 232 -1.04 -24.26 -16.18
CA ALA A 232 0.40 -24.24 -15.90
C ALA A 232 0.71 -24.81 -14.50
N VAL A 233 -0.18 -24.57 -13.53
CA VAL A 233 -0.11 -25.12 -12.17
C VAL A 233 -0.44 -26.62 -12.17
N SER A 234 -1.45 -27.03 -12.93
CA SER A 234 -1.86 -28.43 -13.07
C SER A 234 -0.78 -29.28 -13.75
N MET A 235 -0.13 -28.76 -14.79
CA MET A 235 1.03 -29.38 -15.42
C MET A 235 2.18 -29.54 -14.43
N TYR A 236 2.54 -28.48 -13.69
CA TYR A 236 3.58 -28.57 -12.67
C TYR A 236 3.28 -29.62 -11.59
N LEU A 237 2.02 -29.72 -11.15
CA LEU A 237 1.60 -30.71 -10.16
C LEU A 237 1.76 -32.15 -10.67
N ALA A 238 1.42 -32.40 -11.94
CA ALA A 238 1.64 -33.70 -12.57
C ALA A 238 3.14 -33.99 -12.77
N ASP A 239 3.91 -33.02 -13.28
CA ASP A 239 5.38 -33.11 -13.44
C ASP A 239 6.08 -33.43 -12.11
N ALA A 240 5.57 -32.91 -10.99
CA ALA A 240 6.09 -33.11 -9.65
C ALA A 240 5.64 -34.42 -8.97
N GLY A 241 4.88 -35.29 -9.67
CA GLY A 241 4.43 -36.57 -9.13
C GLY A 241 3.20 -36.48 -8.20
N SER A 242 2.32 -35.51 -8.42
CA SER A 242 1.08 -35.28 -7.66
C SER A 242 1.30 -35.14 -6.14
N PRO A 243 2.14 -34.18 -5.70
CA PRO A 243 2.45 -33.96 -4.28
C PRO A 243 1.22 -33.51 -3.49
N GLY A 244 1.27 -33.66 -2.16
CA GLY A 244 0.22 -33.16 -1.27
C GLY A 244 0.04 -31.64 -1.42
N VAL A 245 -1.16 -31.12 -1.15
CA VAL A 245 -1.45 -29.68 -1.29
C VAL A 245 -1.88 -29.11 0.06
N THR A 246 -1.19 -28.06 0.52
CA THR A 246 -1.66 -27.20 1.61
C THR A 246 -2.30 -25.96 1.02
N VAL A 247 -3.63 -25.91 1.06
CA VAL A 247 -4.42 -24.75 0.66
C VAL A 247 -4.43 -23.74 1.80
N LEU A 248 -3.98 -22.52 1.55
CA LEU A 248 -4.01 -21.42 2.51
C LEU A 248 -5.15 -20.45 2.19
N GLY A 249 -6.00 -20.22 3.17
CA GLY A 249 -7.19 -19.39 3.06
C GLY A 249 -8.49 -20.20 2.98
N GLY A 250 -9.59 -19.56 3.41
CA GLY A 250 -10.92 -20.16 3.45
C GLY A 250 -11.56 -20.35 2.07
N THR A 251 -12.73 -20.97 2.06
CA THR A 251 -13.52 -21.25 0.84
C THR A 251 -13.99 -19.98 0.11
N SER A 252 -13.96 -18.82 0.78
CA SER A 252 -14.28 -17.51 0.21
C SER A 252 -13.19 -16.93 -0.71
N VAL A 253 -11.94 -17.41 -0.61
CA VAL A 253 -10.77 -16.98 -1.41
C VAL A 253 -10.22 -18.08 -2.32
N ILE A 254 -10.45 -19.35 -2.00
CA ILE A 254 -10.18 -20.54 -2.83
C ILE A 254 -11.29 -21.55 -2.53
N SER A 255 -12.31 -21.67 -3.39
CA SER A 255 -13.45 -22.57 -3.16
C SER A 255 -13.09 -24.06 -3.29
N ASP A 256 -14.04 -24.94 -2.97
CA ASP A 256 -13.81 -26.39 -2.90
C ASP A 256 -13.89 -27.12 -4.26
N ASP A 257 -14.33 -26.42 -5.31
CA ASP A 257 -14.21 -26.86 -6.71
C ASP A 257 -12.74 -27.01 -7.14
N ILE A 258 -11.85 -26.14 -6.64
CA ILE A 258 -10.40 -26.30 -6.80
C ILE A 258 -9.94 -27.64 -6.21
N ARG A 259 -10.42 -28.03 -5.02
CA ARG A 259 -10.11 -29.35 -4.43
C ARG A 259 -10.62 -30.49 -5.32
N ALA A 260 -11.80 -30.36 -5.93
CA ALA A 260 -12.29 -31.36 -6.89
C ALA A 260 -11.35 -31.48 -8.11
N SER A 261 -10.82 -30.37 -8.64
CA SER A 261 -9.84 -30.41 -9.74
C SER A 261 -8.48 -31.01 -9.35
N LEU A 262 -8.04 -30.86 -8.09
CA LEU A 262 -6.82 -31.51 -7.59
C LEU A 262 -6.99 -33.04 -7.53
N SER A 263 -8.18 -33.51 -7.15
CA SER A 263 -8.52 -34.95 -7.15
C SER A 263 -8.39 -35.58 -8.55
N THR A 264 -8.75 -34.86 -9.63
CA THR A 264 -8.57 -35.38 -11.00
C THR A 264 -7.11 -35.44 -11.45
N LEU A 265 -6.19 -34.82 -10.71
CA LEU A 265 -4.73 -34.96 -10.89
C LEU A 265 -4.13 -36.07 -9.98
N GLY A 266 -4.96 -36.86 -9.31
CA GLY A 266 -4.53 -37.90 -8.37
C GLY A 266 -4.12 -37.38 -6.99
N ILE A 267 -4.32 -36.08 -6.70
CA ILE A 267 -3.96 -35.47 -5.42
C ILE A 267 -5.11 -35.67 -4.41
N SER A 268 -4.94 -36.62 -3.50
CA SER A 268 -5.87 -36.90 -2.41
C SER A 268 -5.51 -36.20 -1.09
N ASP A 269 -4.22 -35.96 -0.84
CA ASP A 269 -3.72 -35.29 0.37
C ASP A 269 -3.85 -33.77 0.25
N VAL A 270 -5.04 -33.24 0.57
CA VAL A 270 -5.35 -31.80 0.56
C VAL A 270 -5.68 -31.28 1.97
N LEU A 271 -4.71 -30.63 2.60
CA LEU A 271 -4.85 -29.93 3.87
C LEU A 271 -5.29 -28.48 3.62
N ARG A 272 -6.33 -27.98 4.29
CA ARG A 272 -6.70 -26.55 4.25
C ARG A 272 -6.40 -25.89 5.60
N LEU A 273 -5.67 -24.77 5.58
CA LEU A 273 -5.39 -23.93 6.75
C LEU A 273 -6.01 -22.54 6.53
N SER A 274 -6.88 -22.13 7.44
CA SER A 274 -7.63 -20.87 7.35
C SER A 274 -8.10 -20.39 8.72
N GLY A 275 -8.38 -19.10 8.84
CA GLY A 275 -9.13 -18.47 9.93
C GLY A 275 -10.23 -17.55 9.41
N ALA A 276 -10.93 -16.83 10.29
CA ALA A 276 -11.96 -15.88 9.92
C ALA A 276 -11.39 -14.66 9.18
N ASP A 277 -10.12 -14.32 9.43
CA ASP A 277 -9.37 -13.32 8.69
C ASP A 277 -7.91 -13.73 8.40
N ARG A 278 -7.12 -12.80 7.86
CA ARG A 278 -5.71 -13.01 7.50
C ARG A 278 -4.78 -13.20 8.70
N TYR A 279 -5.14 -12.66 9.86
CA TYR A 279 -4.36 -12.74 11.09
C TYR A 279 -4.60 -14.10 11.74
N GLU A 280 -5.86 -14.54 11.82
CA GLU A 280 -6.19 -15.89 12.25
C GLU A 280 -5.63 -16.95 11.30
N THR A 281 -5.70 -16.75 9.97
CA THR A 281 -5.05 -17.67 9.01
C THR A 281 -3.55 -17.77 9.27
N ALA A 282 -2.86 -16.66 9.59
CA ALA A 282 -1.46 -16.68 9.97
C ALA A 282 -1.20 -17.47 11.27
N MET A 283 -2.09 -17.38 12.28
CA MET A 283 -1.97 -18.18 13.50
C MET A 283 -2.24 -19.67 13.27
N THR A 284 -3.21 -20.03 12.42
CA THR A 284 -3.48 -21.42 12.01
C THR A 284 -2.26 -22.02 11.28
N VAL A 285 -1.64 -21.26 10.39
CA VAL A 285 -0.41 -21.66 9.70
C VAL A 285 0.76 -21.79 10.67
N TYR A 286 0.99 -20.82 11.56
CA TYR A 286 2.02 -20.92 12.59
C TYR A 286 1.83 -22.18 13.44
N SER A 287 0.61 -22.44 13.93
CA SER A 287 0.33 -23.58 14.81
C SER A 287 0.65 -24.92 14.14
N ALA A 288 0.27 -25.09 12.86
CA ALA A 288 0.55 -26.30 12.08
C ALA A 288 2.04 -26.53 11.78
N TYR A 289 2.85 -25.47 11.75
CA TYR A 289 4.26 -25.51 11.35
C TYR A 289 5.24 -24.98 12.42
N SER A 290 4.77 -24.86 13.66
CA SER A 290 5.48 -24.20 14.78
C SER A 290 6.87 -24.82 15.05
N TRP A 291 6.97 -26.14 14.86
CA TRP A 291 8.19 -26.94 14.99
C TRP A 291 9.32 -26.59 14.01
N LEU A 292 9.04 -25.86 12.91
CA LEU A 292 10.07 -25.38 11.99
C LEU A 292 10.89 -24.22 12.55
N PHE A 293 10.32 -23.42 13.45
CA PHE A 293 10.86 -22.12 13.83
C PHE A 293 11.84 -22.23 15.00
N THR A 294 13.00 -22.81 14.73
CA THR A 294 14.07 -23.11 15.71
C THR A 294 15.00 -21.95 16.05
N GLY A 295 14.96 -20.84 15.31
CA GLY A 295 15.83 -19.67 15.53
C GLY A 295 15.43 -18.83 16.75
N ASN A 296 16.40 -18.17 17.39
CA ASN A 296 16.13 -17.16 18.42
C ASN A 296 15.53 -15.91 17.76
N GLY A 297 14.32 -15.56 18.19
CA GLY A 297 13.58 -14.40 17.74
C GLY A 297 12.27 -14.74 17.04
N ALA A 298 11.51 -13.68 16.79
CA ALA A 298 10.31 -13.70 15.98
C ALA A 298 10.13 -12.36 15.29
N ALA A 299 9.50 -12.37 14.12
CA ALA A 299 9.24 -11.18 13.34
C ALA A 299 7.75 -10.85 13.28
N VAL A 300 7.44 -9.56 13.26
CA VAL A 300 6.08 -9.04 13.05
C VAL A 300 6.08 -8.08 11.86
N ALA A 301 5.09 -8.21 10.98
CA ALA A 301 4.88 -7.30 9.85
C ALA A 301 3.39 -6.91 9.75
N THR A 302 3.11 -5.85 9.01
CA THR A 302 1.72 -5.48 8.72
C THR A 302 1.05 -6.52 7.81
N GLY A 303 -0.15 -6.97 8.15
CA GLY A 303 -1.00 -7.74 7.25
C GLY A 303 -1.75 -6.87 6.23
N ASP A 304 -1.72 -5.54 6.37
CA ASP A 304 -2.46 -4.61 5.51
C ASP A 304 -1.71 -4.24 4.20
N ALA A 305 -0.42 -4.58 4.10
CA ALA A 305 0.40 -4.37 2.89
C ALA A 305 1.43 -5.50 2.72
N PHE A 306 1.81 -5.81 1.47
CA PHE A 306 2.70 -6.94 1.15
C PHE A 306 4.21 -6.69 1.08
N PRO A 307 4.76 -5.53 0.65
CA PRO A 307 6.16 -5.46 0.22
C PRO A 307 7.18 -5.72 1.34
N ASP A 308 6.97 -5.10 2.50
CA ASP A 308 7.87 -5.23 3.65
C ASP A 308 7.80 -6.67 4.21
N ALA A 309 6.60 -7.24 4.30
CA ALA A 309 6.38 -8.62 4.76
C ALA A 309 6.94 -9.68 3.80
N LEU A 310 6.96 -9.41 2.49
CA LEU A 310 7.55 -10.29 1.48
C LEU A 310 9.07 -10.41 1.65
N ALA A 311 9.77 -9.27 1.66
CA ALA A 311 11.21 -9.26 1.92
C ALA A 311 11.52 -9.75 3.35
N GLY A 312 10.58 -9.50 4.28
CA GLY A 312 10.62 -10.02 5.64
C GLY A 312 10.56 -11.55 5.70
N GLY A 313 9.72 -12.20 4.89
CA GLY A 313 9.61 -13.66 4.84
C GLY A 313 10.94 -14.34 4.47
N ALA A 314 11.70 -13.74 3.55
CA ALA A 314 13.06 -14.18 3.22
C ALA A 314 14.01 -14.08 4.42
N LEU A 315 13.98 -12.96 5.15
CA LEU A 315 14.78 -12.78 6.38
C LEU A 315 14.37 -13.78 7.48
N CYS A 316 13.07 -14.03 7.62
CA CYS A 316 12.53 -14.95 8.61
C CYS A 316 12.96 -16.40 8.33
N ALA A 317 12.92 -16.81 7.06
CA ALA A 317 13.44 -18.10 6.62
C ALA A 317 14.95 -18.21 6.87
N LYS A 318 15.73 -17.19 6.49
CA LYS A 318 17.18 -17.12 6.74
C LYS A 318 17.56 -17.24 8.23
N LYS A 319 16.70 -16.78 9.15
CA LYS A 319 16.92 -16.85 10.61
C LYS A 319 16.20 -18.03 11.28
N ASN A 320 15.43 -18.85 10.57
CA ASN A 320 14.55 -19.89 11.12
C ASN A 320 13.53 -19.36 12.17
N ILE A 321 13.03 -18.13 12.01
CA ILE A 321 12.09 -17.47 12.93
C ILE A 321 10.70 -17.33 12.30
N PRO A 322 9.59 -17.22 13.06
CA PRO A 322 8.27 -17.04 12.47
C PRO A 322 8.04 -15.59 12.01
N LEU A 323 7.28 -15.43 10.94
CA LEU A 323 6.70 -14.15 10.52
C LEU A 323 5.22 -14.10 10.91
N LEU A 324 4.89 -13.26 11.89
CA LEU A 324 3.52 -13.03 12.35
C LEU A 324 2.95 -11.78 11.67
N LEU A 325 1.68 -11.84 11.26
CA LEU A 325 0.96 -10.70 10.70
C LEU A 325 0.21 -9.95 11.79
N LEU A 326 0.36 -8.62 11.82
CA LEU A 326 -0.31 -7.71 12.76
C LEU A 326 -1.00 -6.56 12.03
N ASN A 327 -1.78 -5.77 12.77
CA ASN A 327 -2.41 -4.55 12.28
C ASN A 327 -2.37 -3.45 13.34
N ASN A 328 -2.83 -2.24 13.00
CA ASN A 328 -2.83 -1.07 13.89
C ASN A 328 -4.21 -0.79 14.55
N ARG A 329 -5.06 -1.81 14.66
CA ARG A 329 -6.49 -1.70 15.00
C ARG A 329 -6.96 -2.69 16.09
N THR A 330 -6.35 -3.87 16.17
CA THR A 330 -6.70 -4.92 17.13
C THR A 330 -5.45 -5.67 17.58
N THR A 331 -5.40 -6.08 18.85
CA THR A 331 -4.43 -7.09 19.28
C THR A 331 -4.77 -8.40 18.58
N VAL A 332 -3.84 -8.93 17.80
CA VAL A 332 -3.99 -10.25 17.18
C VAL A 332 -3.85 -11.29 18.29
N LYS A 333 -5.00 -11.79 18.76
CA LYS A 333 -5.08 -12.87 19.74
C LYS A 333 -4.29 -14.08 19.22
N GLY A 334 -3.43 -14.68 20.05
CA GLY A 334 -2.47 -15.70 19.63
C GLY A 334 -1.08 -15.15 19.30
N ALA A 335 -0.93 -13.95 18.73
CA ALA A 335 0.41 -13.42 18.41
C ALA A 335 1.23 -13.11 19.68
N TYR A 336 0.58 -12.66 20.75
CA TYR A 336 1.22 -12.56 22.07
C TYR A 336 1.68 -13.94 22.58
N ASP A 337 0.78 -14.93 22.55
CA ASP A 337 1.01 -16.27 23.10
C ASP A 337 2.16 -16.98 22.35
N VAL A 338 2.22 -16.82 21.02
CA VAL A 338 3.32 -17.30 20.17
C VAL A 338 4.64 -16.64 20.55
N LEU A 339 4.66 -15.33 20.80
CA LEU A 339 5.87 -14.66 21.22
C LEU A 339 6.29 -15.09 22.63
N ASN A 340 5.38 -15.07 23.59
CA ASN A 340 5.63 -15.35 25.00
C ASN A 340 6.03 -16.81 25.28
N SER A 341 5.59 -17.76 24.45
CA SER A 341 5.99 -19.19 24.56
C SER A 341 7.38 -19.51 24.02
N ARG A 342 8.03 -18.57 23.32
CA ARG A 342 9.39 -18.75 22.78
C ARG A 342 10.45 -18.17 23.71
N PRO A 343 11.66 -18.76 23.82
CA PRO A 343 12.73 -18.27 24.69
C PRO A 343 13.51 -17.09 24.06
N ASP A 344 12.85 -16.22 23.30
CA ASP A 344 13.53 -15.26 22.43
C ASP A 344 14.00 -14.00 23.18
N ASP A 345 15.14 -13.44 22.75
CA ASP A 345 15.64 -12.14 23.26
C ASP A 345 15.21 -10.96 22.37
N CYS A 346 14.84 -11.22 21.10
CA CYS A 346 14.65 -10.19 20.08
C CYS A 346 13.32 -10.31 19.31
N LEU A 347 12.58 -9.19 19.27
CA LEU A 347 11.40 -8.99 18.43
C LEU A 347 11.77 -8.12 17.22
N TYR A 348 11.74 -8.71 16.02
CA TYR A 348 11.97 -7.99 14.77
C TYR A 348 10.68 -7.32 14.28
N VAL A 349 10.68 -5.99 14.14
CA VAL A 349 9.53 -5.26 13.58
C VAL A 349 9.84 -4.89 12.14
N ILE A 350 9.13 -5.50 11.21
CA ILE A 350 9.38 -5.35 9.77
C ILE A 350 8.48 -4.27 9.18
N GLY A 351 9.11 -3.24 8.61
CA GLY A 351 8.44 -2.07 8.06
C GLY A 351 8.42 -0.86 8.99
N GLY A 352 8.19 0.31 8.40
CA GLY A 352 8.18 1.59 9.13
C GLY A 352 6.95 1.77 10.03
N THR A 353 6.93 2.83 10.83
CA THR A 353 5.82 3.14 11.76
C THR A 353 4.49 3.41 11.06
N GLY A 354 4.51 3.80 9.77
CA GLY A 354 3.32 3.89 8.93
C GLY A 354 2.75 2.55 8.44
N ALA A 355 3.50 1.45 8.59
CA ALA A 355 3.04 0.08 8.32
C ALA A 355 2.57 -0.60 9.62
N LEU A 356 3.40 -0.56 10.67
CA LEU A 356 3.06 -1.04 12.01
C LEU A 356 3.56 -0.04 13.06
N THR A 357 2.65 0.58 13.81
CA THR A 357 2.96 1.65 14.78
C THR A 357 3.70 1.13 16.01
N ASP A 358 4.46 1.99 16.68
CA ASP A 358 5.10 1.63 17.94
C ASP A 358 4.07 1.33 19.04
N TYR A 359 2.87 1.94 18.99
CA TYR A 359 1.75 1.60 19.87
C TYR A 359 1.27 0.16 19.67
N ALA A 360 1.07 -0.28 18.42
CA ALA A 360 0.65 -1.65 18.12
C ALA A 360 1.71 -2.67 18.58
N VAL A 361 2.99 -2.37 18.38
CA VAL A 361 4.12 -3.18 18.88
C VAL A 361 4.18 -3.20 20.41
N ASN A 362 3.93 -2.06 21.07
CA ASN A 362 3.95 -1.98 22.52
C ASN A 362 2.78 -2.78 23.13
N CYS A 363 1.56 -2.62 22.59
CA CYS A 363 0.39 -3.36 23.07
C CYS A 363 0.57 -4.88 22.92
N LEU A 364 1.19 -5.31 21.82
CA LEU A 364 1.63 -6.69 21.66
C LEU A 364 2.59 -7.09 22.78
N ARG A 365 3.65 -6.31 23.05
CA ARG A 365 4.67 -6.67 24.06
C ARG A 365 4.11 -6.78 25.49
N THR A 366 3.16 -5.93 25.85
CA THR A 366 2.59 -5.85 27.21
C THR A 366 1.34 -6.70 27.41
N ASN A 367 0.96 -7.54 26.43
CA ASN A 367 -0.33 -8.26 26.39
C ASN A 367 -1.57 -7.38 26.64
N THR A 368 -1.48 -6.08 26.35
CA THR A 368 -2.61 -5.18 26.54
C THR A 368 -3.48 -5.26 25.30
N GLU A 369 -4.79 -5.38 25.49
CA GLU A 369 -5.73 -5.16 24.41
C GLU A 369 -5.47 -3.78 23.79
N MET A 370 -5.29 -3.73 22.47
CA MET A 370 -5.26 -2.46 21.75
C MET A 370 -6.61 -1.80 21.95
N VAL A 371 -6.66 -0.86 22.89
CA VAL A 371 -7.69 0.16 22.92
C VAL A 371 -7.47 1.01 21.68
N TYR A 372 -8.00 0.54 20.55
CA TYR A 372 -8.23 1.34 19.37
C TYR A 372 -9.43 2.24 19.68
N THR A 373 -9.18 3.23 20.53
CA THR A 373 -9.69 4.55 20.18
C THR A 373 -9.05 4.86 18.82
N PRO A 374 -9.81 4.94 17.72
CA PRO A 374 -9.24 5.46 16.48
C PRO A 374 -8.57 6.78 16.83
N PRO A 375 -7.30 7.03 16.44
CA PRO A 375 -6.70 8.35 16.63
C PRO A 375 -7.66 9.34 15.99
N ALA A 376 -8.29 10.19 16.83
CA ALA A 376 -9.59 10.79 16.55
C ALA A 376 -9.65 11.23 15.08
N PRO A 377 -10.44 10.53 14.24
CA PRO A 377 -10.13 10.35 12.81
C PRO A 377 -9.87 11.72 12.21
N PRO A 378 -8.63 11.97 11.73
CA PRO A 378 -7.90 13.22 11.86
C PRO A 378 -8.86 14.37 11.66
N ALA A 379 -9.17 15.05 12.79
CA ALA A 379 -10.45 15.72 13.02
C ALA A 379 -10.97 16.30 11.71
N PRO A 380 -12.13 15.81 11.21
CA PRO A 380 -12.53 15.94 9.81
C PRO A 380 -12.24 17.36 9.41
N THR A 381 -11.37 17.51 8.41
CA THR A 381 -10.91 18.83 7.97
C THR A 381 -12.15 19.73 7.88
N GLY A 382 -12.06 21.02 8.18
CA GLY A 382 -13.18 21.95 8.03
C GLY A 382 -13.68 22.09 6.58
N SER A 383 -13.32 21.15 5.70
CA SER A 383 -13.78 20.89 4.35
C SER A 383 -14.65 19.64 4.25
N THR A 384 -15.64 19.72 3.37
CA THR A 384 -16.46 18.60 2.91
C THR A 384 -16.05 18.15 1.52
N VAL A 385 -16.55 17.00 1.08
CA VAL A 385 -16.51 16.53 -0.31
C VAL A 385 -17.92 16.38 -0.83
N THR A 386 -18.24 17.08 -1.91
CA THR A 386 -19.52 16.97 -2.62
C THR A 386 -19.35 16.13 -3.88
N ILE A 387 -20.23 15.15 -4.10
CA ILE A 387 -20.25 14.36 -5.33
C ILE A 387 -20.84 15.19 -6.48
N THR A 388 -20.16 15.24 -7.62
CA THR A 388 -20.55 16.00 -8.82
C THR A 388 -20.81 15.12 -10.05
N GLY A 389 -20.48 13.82 -9.98
CA GLY A 389 -20.95 12.81 -10.94
C GLY A 389 -22.30 12.22 -10.52
N THR A 390 -22.99 11.51 -11.43
CA THR A 390 -24.27 10.81 -11.14
C THR A 390 -24.17 9.93 -9.89
N PHE A 391 -23.06 9.20 -9.77
CA PHE A 391 -22.60 8.59 -8.53
C PHE A 391 -21.07 8.41 -8.59
N CYS A 392 -20.46 8.13 -7.44
CA CYS A 392 -19.09 7.68 -7.31
C CYS A 392 -19.06 6.39 -6.47
N ASN A 393 -18.31 5.38 -6.91
CA ASN A 393 -18.13 4.16 -6.12
C ASN A 393 -17.21 4.46 -4.94
N VAL A 394 -17.68 4.15 -3.73
CA VAL A 394 -16.93 4.28 -2.49
C VAL A 394 -16.16 2.97 -2.27
N ARG A 395 -14.86 3.05 -2.00
CA ARG A 395 -13.95 1.89 -1.94
C ARG A 395 -13.14 1.83 -0.65
N THR A 396 -12.57 0.67 -0.34
CA THR A 396 -11.67 0.49 0.81
C THR A 396 -10.32 1.20 0.67
N GLY A 397 -9.96 1.71 -0.52
CA GLY A 397 -8.70 2.39 -0.76
C GLY A 397 -8.69 3.28 -2.02
N ALA A 398 -7.64 4.09 -2.15
CA ALA A 398 -7.44 5.10 -3.19
C ALA A 398 -7.06 4.49 -4.56
N GLY A 399 -7.98 3.76 -5.19
CA GLY A 399 -7.77 3.14 -6.50
C GLY A 399 -8.95 2.28 -6.96
N THR A 400 -9.05 2.03 -8.27
CA THR A 400 -10.13 1.20 -8.85
C THR A 400 -10.03 -0.29 -8.49
N GLY A 401 -8.85 -0.78 -8.13
CA GLY A 401 -8.61 -2.16 -7.69
C GLY A 401 -9.02 -2.46 -6.24
N TYR A 402 -9.42 -1.46 -5.45
CA TYR A 402 -9.91 -1.67 -4.09
C TYR A 402 -11.40 -2.04 -4.06
N SER A 403 -11.78 -2.94 -3.16
CA SER A 403 -13.16 -3.42 -2.98
C SER A 403 -14.15 -2.26 -2.79
N GLN A 404 -15.31 -2.33 -3.45
CA GLN A 404 -16.37 -1.35 -3.31
C GLN A 404 -17.18 -1.61 -2.03
N ILE A 405 -17.37 -0.58 -1.21
CA ILE A 405 -18.19 -0.61 0.02
C ILE A 405 -19.55 0.09 -0.15
N GLY A 406 -19.75 0.81 -1.26
CA GLY A 406 -21.03 1.45 -1.57
C GLY A 406 -20.97 2.39 -2.76
N LYS A 407 -22.02 3.19 -2.93
CA LYS A 407 -22.13 4.27 -3.94
C LYS A 407 -22.56 5.55 -3.25
N ALA A 408 -21.86 6.63 -3.56
CA ALA A 408 -22.18 7.99 -3.14
C ALA A 408 -22.81 8.73 -4.33
N TYR A 409 -24.01 9.29 -4.18
CA TYR A 409 -24.79 9.84 -5.30
C TYR A 409 -24.59 11.34 -5.50
N ASN A 410 -24.91 11.86 -6.69
CA ASN A 410 -24.78 13.29 -7.03
C ASN A 410 -25.39 14.19 -5.94
N GLY A 411 -24.70 15.29 -5.60
CA GLY A 411 -25.11 16.22 -4.55
C GLY A 411 -24.87 15.74 -3.11
N SER A 412 -24.53 14.47 -2.89
CA SER A 412 -24.20 13.97 -1.54
C SER A 412 -22.96 14.67 -1.02
N VAL A 413 -23.01 15.16 0.22
CA VAL A 413 -21.93 15.87 0.91
C VAL A 413 -21.43 15.01 2.07
N TYR A 414 -20.12 14.76 2.10
CA TYR A 414 -19.44 14.02 3.15
C TYR A 414 -18.36 14.87 3.81
N LYS A 415 -17.96 14.55 5.03
CA LYS A 415 -16.79 15.19 5.66
C LYS A 415 -15.51 14.71 4.95
N LEU A 416 -14.61 15.63 4.59
CA LEU A 416 -13.28 15.27 4.07
C LEU A 416 -12.35 15.01 5.25
N TYR A 417 -11.56 13.94 5.13
CA TYR A 417 -10.52 13.63 6.11
C TYR A 417 -9.13 13.44 5.48
N ASN A 418 -9.03 12.95 4.24
CA ASN A 418 -7.74 12.73 3.57
C ASN A 418 -7.85 12.82 2.05
N THR A 419 -6.74 13.04 1.36
CA THR A 419 -6.66 13.01 -0.12
C THR A 419 -5.34 12.39 -0.57
N LYS A 420 -5.40 11.51 -1.57
CA LYS A 420 -4.25 10.76 -2.09
C LYS A 420 -4.32 10.70 -3.61
N VAL A 421 -3.19 10.89 -4.28
CA VAL A 421 -3.07 10.60 -5.72
C VAL A 421 -2.93 9.09 -5.89
N GLY A 422 -3.86 8.48 -6.63
CA GLY A 422 -3.80 7.06 -6.99
C GLY A 422 -2.76 6.78 -8.08
N ALA A 423 -2.43 5.51 -8.32
CA ALA A 423 -1.38 5.10 -9.26
C ALA A 423 -1.50 5.73 -10.66
N ASN A 424 -2.73 5.98 -11.12
CA ASN A 424 -3.04 6.54 -12.44
C ASN A 424 -3.00 8.09 -12.49
N GLY A 425 -2.40 8.76 -11.48
CA GLY A 425 -2.35 10.23 -11.39
C GLY A 425 -3.68 10.91 -11.03
N ILE A 426 -4.72 10.12 -10.69
CA ILE A 426 -6.05 10.62 -10.35
C ILE A 426 -6.14 10.83 -8.83
N ASP A 427 -6.64 11.99 -8.41
CA ASP A 427 -6.95 12.30 -7.01
C ASP A 427 -8.06 11.38 -6.45
N TRP A 428 -7.91 10.93 -5.21
CA TRP A 428 -8.93 10.22 -4.42
C TRP A 428 -9.11 10.90 -3.07
N HIS A 429 -10.35 10.97 -2.60
CA HIS A 429 -10.71 11.61 -1.34
C HIS A 429 -11.27 10.58 -0.36
N GLU A 430 -10.80 10.63 0.88
CA GLU A 430 -11.29 9.78 1.96
C GLU A 430 -12.39 10.52 2.74
N ILE A 431 -13.55 9.89 2.75
CA ILE A 431 -14.80 10.36 3.35
C ILE A 431 -15.24 9.41 4.48
N ASP A 432 -16.10 9.93 5.35
CA ASP A 432 -16.98 9.09 6.16
C ASP A 432 -18.22 8.74 5.33
N PHE A 433 -18.46 7.45 5.16
CA PHE A 433 -19.58 6.87 4.42
C PHE A 433 -20.29 5.86 5.32
N ASN A 434 -21.45 6.26 5.85
CA ASN A 434 -22.27 5.45 6.78
C ASN A 434 -21.50 4.94 8.01
N GLY A 435 -20.68 5.80 8.63
CA GLY A 435 -19.86 5.45 9.81
C GLY A 435 -18.61 4.63 9.47
N LYS A 436 -18.28 4.46 8.19
CA LYS A 436 -17.09 3.73 7.71
C LYS A 436 -16.21 4.62 6.85
N ARG A 437 -14.91 4.37 6.90
CA ARG A 437 -13.90 5.03 6.05
C ARG A 437 -14.06 4.56 4.61
N GLY A 438 -14.18 5.50 3.67
CA GLY A 438 -14.39 5.20 2.26
C GLY A 438 -13.65 6.15 1.34
N TRP A 439 -13.04 5.62 0.29
CA TRP A 439 -12.35 6.40 -0.74
C TRP A 439 -13.20 6.57 -1.98
N ILE A 440 -13.36 7.81 -2.43
CA ILE A 440 -14.06 8.18 -3.67
C ILE A 440 -13.09 8.81 -4.66
N CYS A 441 -13.33 8.62 -5.96
CA CYS A 441 -12.52 9.19 -7.02
C CYS A 441 -12.82 10.69 -7.17
N GLY A 442 -11.80 11.54 -6.97
CA GLY A 442 -11.88 13.00 -7.05
C GLY A 442 -12.18 13.55 -8.45
N SER A 443 -12.19 12.71 -9.48
CA SER A 443 -12.72 13.11 -10.80
C SER A 443 -14.26 13.23 -10.83
N TYR A 444 -14.95 12.73 -9.79
CA TYR A 444 -16.40 12.79 -9.63
C TYR A 444 -16.84 13.59 -8.39
N ALA A 445 -15.94 14.36 -7.79
CA ALA A 445 -16.20 15.02 -6.53
C ALA A 445 -15.39 16.33 -6.38
N THR A 446 -15.83 17.22 -5.49
CA THR A 446 -15.20 18.53 -5.22
C THR A 446 -15.08 18.77 -3.73
N ILE A 447 -13.90 19.24 -3.28
CA ILE A 447 -13.65 19.58 -1.87
C ILE A 447 -14.05 21.03 -1.58
N SER A 448 -14.68 21.32 -0.43
CA SER A 448 -15.05 22.69 -0.03
C SER A 448 -14.93 22.93 1.47
N GLY A 449 -14.09 23.88 1.92
CA GLY A 449 -14.12 24.43 3.28
C GLY A 449 -12.81 25.04 3.79
N ALA A 450 -12.71 25.16 5.12
CA ALA A 450 -11.88 26.14 5.84
C ALA A 450 -10.38 25.79 5.95
N ASP A 451 -10.04 24.56 6.30
CA ASP A 451 -8.70 24.21 6.80
C ASP A 451 -7.66 23.77 5.77
N ILE A 452 -7.92 23.91 4.45
CA ILE A 452 -6.87 23.61 3.45
C ILE A 452 -5.83 24.74 3.52
N PRO A 453 -4.59 24.48 3.99
CA PRO A 453 -3.62 25.54 4.21
C PRO A 453 -3.26 26.21 2.89
N THR A 454 -3.22 27.54 2.90
CA THR A 454 -2.65 28.27 1.78
C THR A 454 -1.14 28.40 2.01
N PRO A 455 -0.27 28.01 1.05
CA PRO A 455 1.17 28.10 1.25
C PRO A 455 1.60 29.53 1.61
N GLY A 456 2.59 29.66 2.51
CA GLY A 456 3.01 30.94 3.08
C GLY A 456 2.34 31.35 4.40
N LYS A 457 1.53 30.50 5.05
CA LYS A 457 1.14 30.65 6.46
C LYS A 457 1.72 29.50 7.30
N SER A 458 2.60 29.83 8.25
CA SER A 458 3.02 28.94 9.34
C SER A 458 3.22 29.79 10.61
N LYS A 459 2.70 29.32 11.75
CA LYS A 459 3.16 29.72 13.09
C LYS A 459 2.99 28.65 14.18
N ASN A 460 1.97 27.78 14.14
CA ASN A 460 1.75 26.74 15.18
C ASN A 460 1.49 25.35 14.57
N ASN A 461 2.03 24.31 15.21
CA ASN A 461 2.04 22.92 14.73
C ASN A 461 0.65 22.24 14.73
N ALA A 462 0.16 21.88 13.54
CA ALA A 462 -0.69 20.73 13.28
C ALA A 462 -0.64 20.41 11.76
N TYR A 463 -0.38 19.16 11.38
CA TYR A 463 -0.36 18.77 9.96
C TYR A 463 -1.78 18.63 9.40
N ILE A 464 -1.97 18.94 8.11
CA ILE A 464 -2.75 18.19 7.09
C ILE A 464 -2.73 19.03 5.80
N TYR A 465 -1.75 18.75 4.95
CA TYR A 465 -1.85 18.77 3.48
C TYR A 465 -0.46 18.47 2.89
N LYS A 466 -0.28 17.30 2.28
CA LYS A 466 0.87 17.01 1.42
C LYS A 466 0.51 17.38 -0.03
N PRO A 467 0.84 18.59 -0.52
CA PRO A 467 0.78 18.83 -1.96
C PRO A 467 1.74 17.88 -2.69
N ASP A 468 1.52 17.66 -3.98
CA ASP A 468 2.36 16.80 -4.79
C ASP A 468 3.83 17.25 -4.73
N TYR A 469 4.68 16.38 -4.18
CA TYR A 469 6.12 16.61 -4.07
C TYR A 469 6.85 16.40 -5.40
N LYS A 470 6.18 15.92 -6.46
CA LYS A 470 6.78 15.76 -7.80
C LYS A 470 6.70 17.06 -8.61
N SER A 471 5.58 17.77 -8.60
CA SER A 471 5.46 19.08 -9.28
C SER A 471 6.53 20.08 -8.83
N LYS A 472 6.95 20.98 -9.73
CA LYS A 472 7.83 22.11 -9.40
C LYS A 472 7.06 23.27 -8.74
N TYR A 473 5.76 23.37 -9.02
CA TYR A 473 4.92 24.50 -8.65
C TYR A 473 3.59 24.07 -8.04
N TYR A 474 2.99 25.00 -7.29
CA TYR A 474 1.66 24.89 -6.72
C TYR A 474 0.89 26.19 -6.99
N ILE A 475 -0.35 26.08 -7.46
CA ILE A 475 -1.15 27.25 -7.89
C ILE A 475 -2.25 27.52 -6.86
N VAL A 476 -2.39 28.78 -6.43
CA VAL A 476 -3.53 29.25 -5.63
C VAL A 476 -4.31 30.31 -6.40
N VAL A 477 -5.63 30.18 -6.46
CA VAL A 477 -6.55 31.17 -7.00
C VAL A 477 -7.35 31.77 -5.86
N TYR A 478 -7.21 33.07 -5.65
CA TYR A 478 -7.93 33.83 -4.63
C TYR A 478 -9.10 34.57 -5.27
N VAL A 479 -10.31 34.02 -5.12
CA VAL A 479 -11.55 34.60 -5.64
C VAL A 479 -11.81 35.96 -4.97
N GLY A 480 -11.49 36.14 -3.69
CA GLY A 480 -11.72 37.41 -2.99
C GLY A 480 -10.87 38.58 -3.50
N SER A 481 -9.70 38.32 -4.07
CA SER A 481 -8.77 39.33 -4.60
C SER A 481 -8.58 39.29 -6.12
N GLN A 482 -9.28 38.40 -6.83
CA GLN A 482 -9.18 38.22 -8.28
C GLN A 482 -7.71 38.03 -8.73
N SER A 483 -6.99 37.17 -8.03
CA SER A 483 -5.57 36.91 -8.27
C SER A 483 -5.23 35.42 -8.29
N VAL A 484 -4.21 35.07 -9.09
CA VAL A 484 -3.55 33.76 -9.06
C VAL A 484 -2.14 33.96 -8.53
N VAL A 485 -1.71 33.11 -7.60
CA VAL A 485 -0.35 33.09 -7.06
C VAL A 485 0.22 31.71 -7.28
N VAL A 486 1.39 31.65 -7.91
CA VAL A 486 2.16 30.43 -8.10
C VAL A 486 3.28 30.39 -7.08
N TYR A 487 3.33 29.30 -6.33
CA TYR A 487 4.35 29.01 -5.34
C TYR A 487 5.30 27.94 -5.88
N GLY A 488 6.58 28.06 -5.55
CA GLY A 488 7.63 27.06 -5.74
C GLY A 488 8.18 26.61 -4.39
N LYS A 489 8.99 25.56 -4.40
CA LYS A 489 9.57 24.98 -3.19
C LYS A 489 10.69 25.85 -2.60
N ASP A 490 10.80 25.81 -1.28
CA ASP A 490 11.98 26.21 -0.51
C ASP A 490 12.98 25.04 -0.36
N SER A 491 14.05 25.24 0.41
CA SER A 491 15.07 24.23 0.70
C SER A 491 14.53 22.98 1.42
N ASN A 492 13.39 23.11 2.09
CA ASN A 492 12.74 22.02 2.84
C ASN A 492 11.70 21.28 1.99
N GLY A 493 11.63 21.58 0.68
CA GLY A 493 10.67 20.99 -0.25
C GLY A 493 9.25 21.54 -0.13
N MET A 494 9.02 22.59 0.68
CA MET A 494 7.71 23.15 0.98
C MET A 494 7.40 24.35 0.09
N TYR A 495 6.16 24.52 -0.36
CA TYR A 495 5.76 25.55 -1.34
C TYR A 495 5.69 26.99 -0.79
N ASN A 496 6.69 27.45 -0.04
CA ASN A 496 6.66 28.75 0.63
C ASN A 496 7.19 29.91 -0.25
N LYS A 497 7.83 29.62 -1.39
CA LYS A 497 8.42 30.66 -2.26
C LYS A 497 7.41 31.17 -3.27
N VAL A 498 6.97 32.43 -3.17
CA VAL A 498 6.16 33.07 -4.23
C VAL A 498 7.01 33.19 -5.51
N VAL A 499 6.61 32.49 -6.56
CA VAL A 499 7.28 32.51 -7.88
C VAL A 499 6.62 33.53 -8.80
N ARG A 500 5.29 33.63 -8.80
CA ARG A 500 4.56 34.58 -9.65
C ARG A 500 3.23 34.98 -9.04
N LYS A 501 2.86 36.25 -9.22
CA LYS A 501 1.52 36.79 -8.96
C LYS A 501 0.91 37.22 -10.29
N MET A 502 -0.38 36.97 -10.49
CA MET A 502 -1.09 37.23 -11.75
C MET A 502 -2.46 37.83 -11.42
N LYS A 503 -2.93 38.79 -12.22
CA LYS A 503 -4.29 39.31 -12.13
C LYS A 503 -5.22 38.44 -12.98
N CYS A 504 -6.33 37.99 -12.41
CA CYS A 504 -7.29 37.14 -13.10
C CYS A 504 -8.73 37.66 -13.01
N SER A 505 -9.65 36.97 -13.66
CA SER A 505 -11.09 37.11 -13.51
C SER A 505 -11.71 35.74 -13.30
N THR A 506 -12.34 35.55 -12.15
CA THR A 506 -13.04 34.31 -11.80
C THR A 506 -14.52 34.37 -12.19
N GLY A 507 -15.23 33.27 -11.97
CA GLY A 507 -16.65 33.13 -12.27
C GLY A 507 -17.53 34.14 -11.56
N LEU A 508 -18.60 34.60 -12.21
CA LEU A 508 -19.64 35.47 -11.65
C LEU A 508 -20.34 34.82 -10.44
N PRO A 509 -21.10 35.56 -9.60
CA PRO A 509 -21.88 34.97 -8.50
C PRO A 509 -22.81 33.84 -8.95
N ALA A 510 -23.52 34.03 -10.08
CA ALA A 510 -24.43 33.04 -10.66
C ALA A 510 -23.72 31.85 -11.34
N THR A 511 -22.45 32.01 -11.72
CA THR A 511 -21.63 30.96 -12.36
C THR A 511 -20.23 30.94 -11.74
N PRO A 512 -20.12 30.54 -10.46
CA PRO A 512 -18.92 30.72 -9.67
C PRO A 512 -17.77 29.82 -10.14
N THR A 513 -16.53 30.27 -9.94
CA THR A 513 -15.38 29.35 -10.01
C THR A 513 -15.48 28.41 -8.82
N PRO A 514 -15.38 27.09 -9.02
CA PRO A 514 -15.53 26.13 -7.95
C PRO A 514 -14.40 26.33 -6.93
N LEU A 515 -14.77 26.55 -5.67
CA LEU A 515 -13.81 26.50 -4.58
C LEU A 515 -13.40 25.06 -4.35
N GLY A 516 -12.14 24.84 -3.95
CA GLY A 516 -11.65 23.49 -3.68
C GLY A 516 -10.20 23.27 -4.00
N LEU A 517 -9.81 22.00 -4.10
CA LEU A 517 -8.51 21.57 -4.56
C LEU A 517 -8.70 20.77 -5.85
N PHE A 518 -7.85 21.06 -6.83
CA PHE A 518 -7.89 20.51 -8.17
C PHE A 518 -6.46 20.23 -8.66
N SER A 519 -6.33 19.66 -9.86
CA SER A 519 -5.05 19.31 -10.50
C SER A 519 -5.14 19.61 -12.00
N LEU A 520 -4.08 20.12 -12.62
CA LEU A 520 -4.07 20.36 -14.07
C LEU A 520 -4.19 19.04 -14.86
N ARG A 521 -5.13 18.98 -15.81
CA ARG A 521 -5.53 17.75 -16.54
C ARG A 521 -5.47 17.85 -18.05
N THR A 522 -5.65 19.06 -18.61
CA THR A 522 -5.66 19.29 -20.07
C THR A 522 -4.91 20.57 -20.41
N LYS A 523 -4.38 20.67 -21.64
CA LYS A 523 -3.66 21.85 -22.15
C LYS A 523 -3.99 22.07 -23.63
N TYR A 524 -4.28 23.32 -24.00
CA TYR A 524 -4.65 23.70 -25.37
C TYR A 524 -3.93 24.99 -25.79
N ARG A 525 -3.35 25.05 -27.00
CA ARG A 525 -2.75 26.29 -27.53
C ARG A 525 -3.82 27.30 -27.96
N TRP A 526 -4.89 26.78 -28.55
CA TRP A 526 -6.15 27.47 -28.82
C TRP A 526 -7.28 26.57 -28.37
N GLN A 527 -8.30 27.13 -27.73
CA GLN A 527 -9.49 26.39 -27.32
C GLN A 527 -10.74 27.16 -27.77
N LEU A 528 -11.67 26.45 -28.41
CA LEU A 528 -13.03 26.93 -28.66
C LEU A 528 -13.83 26.90 -27.35
N MET A 529 -14.50 27.98 -27.03
CA MET A 529 -15.30 28.18 -25.82
C MET A 529 -16.76 28.37 -26.21
N MET A 530 -17.66 28.19 -25.24
CA MET A 530 -19.11 28.45 -25.42
C MET A 530 -19.36 29.88 -25.95
N GLY A 531 -20.20 29.98 -26.99
CA GLY A 531 -20.52 31.24 -27.66
C GLY A 531 -19.60 31.59 -28.84
N ASP A 532 -19.00 30.58 -29.48
CA ASP A 532 -18.15 30.71 -30.69
C ASP A 532 -16.97 31.67 -30.55
N VAL A 533 -16.39 31.72 -29.35
CA VAL A 533 -15.21 32.51 -29.01
C VAL A 533 -14.01 31.63 -28.68
N TYR A 534 -12.82 32.13 -28.95
CA TYR A 534 -11.56 31.41 -28.77
C TYR A 534 -10.74 31.96 -27.60
N THR A 535 -9.80 31.18 -27.10
CA THR A 535 -8.81 31.60 -26.09
C THR A 535 -7.43 31.06 -26.42
N GLN A 536 -6.40 31.88 -26.24
CA GLN A 536 -4.99 31.51 -26.33
C GLN A 536 -4.53 30.87 -25.03
N TYR A 537 -3.87 29.71 -25.12
CA TYR A 537 -3.32 28.99 -23.96
C TYR A 537 -4.37 28.69 -22.89
N ALA A 538 -4.95 27.50 -22.90
CA ALA A 538 -5.80 27.03 -21.82
C ALA A 538 -5.16 25.86 -21.08
N SER A 539 -5.37 25.78 -19.76
CA SER A 539 -5.01 24.64 -18.91
C SER A 539 -6.21 24.26 -18.03
N GLY A 540 -6.85 23.13 -18.32
CA GLY A 540 -8.00 22.64 -17.57
C GLY A 540 -7.59 22.07 -16.20
N PHE A 541 -8.34 22.40 -15.15
CA PHE A 541 -8.11 21.88 -13.79
C PHE A 541 -9.28 21.06 -13.23
N ALA A 542 -10.49 21.25 -13.75
CA ALA A 542 -11.67 20.42 -13.48
C ALA A 542 -12.49 20.28 -14.77
N LYS A 543 -13.48 19.37 -14.80
CA LYS A 543 -14.15 18.85 -16.02
C LYS A 543 -14.41 19.92 -17.11
N ASN A 544 -15.02 21.05 -16.75
CA ASN A 544 -15.32 22.16 -17.67
C ASN A 544 -14.65 23.50 -17.24
N TYR A 545 -13.64 23.47 -16.37
CA TYR A 545 -13.04 24.67 -15.78
C TYR A 545 -11.55 24.79 -16.13
N LEU A 546 -11.17 25.93 -16.71
CA LEU A 546 -9.82 26.17 -17.23
C LEU A 546 -9.23 27.46 -16.67
N PHE A 547 -7.91 27.48 -16.50
CA PHE A 547 -7.13 28.69 -16.69
C PHE A 547 -7.12 28.97 -18.19
N HIS A 548 -7.47 30.19 -18.61
CA HIS A 548 -7.47 30.55 -20.03
C HIS A 548 -7.20 32.04 -20.23
N SER A 549 -6.73 32.46 -21.39
CA SER A 549 -6.56 33.90 -21.69
C SER A 549 -7.91 34.63 -21.76
N VAL A 550 -7.84 35.95 -21.89
CA VAL A 550 -8.87 36.76 -22.53
C VAL A 550 -9.37 36.18 -23.86
N LEU A 551 -10.59 36.54 -24.24
CA LEU A 551 -11.32 35.93 -25.36
C LEU A 551 -11.00 36.61 -26.69
N TYR A 552 -11.01 35.83 -27.77
CA TYR A 552 -10.74 36.24 -29.15
C TYR A 552 -11.91 35.81 -30.06
N GLN A 553 -12.20 36.55 -31.13
CA GLN A 553 -13.25 36.19 -32.10
C GLN A 553 -12.87 34.95 -32.94
N LYS A 554 -11.58 34.79 -33.21
CA LYS A 554 -11.01 33.72 -34.05
C LYS A 554 -9.76 33.16 -33.35
N PRO A 555 -9.18 32.03 -33.80
CA PRO A 555 -7.87 31.57 -33.35
C PRO A 555 -6.71 32.44 -33.90
N ASP A 556 -6.85 33.77 -33.76
CA ASP A 556 -5.94 34.81 -34.24
C ASP A 556 -5.67 35.84 -33.11
N PRO A 557 -4.41 36.07 -32.70
CA PRO A 557 -4.05 37.02 -31.65
C PRO A 557 -4.47 38.48 -31.90
N SER A 558 -4.80 38.88 -33.14
CA SER A 558 -5.27 40.23 -33.45
C SER A 558 -6.79 40.42 -33.31
N THR A 559 -7.52 39.43 -32.79
CA THR A 559 -9.00 39.43 -32.72
C THR A 559 -9.57 39.49 -31.29
N LEU A 560 -8.84 40.10 -30.36
CA LEU A 560 -9.22 40.26 -28.95
C LEU A 560 -10.59 40.93 -28.79
N PHE A 561 -11.48 40.29 -28.03
CA PHE A 561 -12.61 40.97 -27.43
C PHE A 561 -12.13 41.91 -26.33
N SER A 562 -11.91 43.19 -26.66
CA SER A 562 -11.42 44.23 -25.73
C SER A 562 -12.10 44.23 -24.35
N ASN A 563 -13.42 44.01 -24.29
CA ASN A 563 -14.17 43.94 -23.02
C ASN A 563 -13.77 42.73 -22.15
N SER A 564 -13.32 41.63 -22.74
CA SER A 564 -12.80 40.46 -22.01
C SER A 564 -11.54 40.79 -21.22
N TYR A 565 -10.66 41.64 -21.79
CA TYR A 565 -9.43 42.12 -21.16
C TYR A 565 -9.68 43.26 -20.15
N ARG A 566 -10.54 44.23 -20.49
CA ARG A 566 -10.92 45.34 -19.58
C ARG A 566 -11.54 44.84 -18.26
N ASN A 567 -12.15 43.66 -18.27
CA ASN A 567 -12.75 43.04 -17.09
C ASN A 567 -11.75 42.27 -16.20
N LEU A 568 -10.48 42.12 -16.59
CA LEU A 568 -9.45 41.47 -15.77
C LEU A 568 -9.28 42.16 -14.40
N GLY A 569 -9.37 41.36 -13.32
CA GLY A 569 -9.42 41.86 -11.94
C GLY A 569 -10.83 42.01 -11.37
N LYS A 570 -11.88 41.66 -12.13
CA LYS A 570 -13.28 41.58 -11.69
C LYS A 570 -13.86 40.20 -12.01
N ARG A 571 -14.85 39.73 -11.24
CA ARG A 571 -15.59 38.49 -11.56
C ARG A 571 -16.30 38.67 -12.92
N ALA A 572 -15.99 37.84 -13.91
CA ALA A 572 -16.36 38.10 -15.32
C ALA A 572 -16.36 36.87 -16.25
N SER A 573 -16.32 35.65 -15.71
CA SER A 573 -16.37 34.40 -16.47
C SER A 573 -17.57 33.53 -16.07
N HIS A 574 -17.80 32.47 -16.85
CA HIS A 574 -18.69 31.36 -16.47
C HIS A 574 -17.84 30.29 -15.75
N GLY A 575 -17.42 30.60 -14.53
CA GLY A 575 -16.64 29.71 -13.66
C GLY A 575 -15.14 29.51 -13.98
N CYS A 576 -14.68 29.73 -15.21
CA CYS A 576 -13.25 29.62 -15.55
C CYS A 576 -12.37 30.71 -14.89
N VAL A 577 -11.05 30.53 -14.87
CA VAL A 577 -10.09 31.54 -14.38
C VAL A 577 -9.42 32.22 -15.58
N ARG A 578 -9.93 33.40 -15.95
CA ARG A 578 -9.42 34.18 -17.08
C ARG A 578 -8.20 34.99 -16.68
N LEU A 579 -7.16 35.01 -17.51
CA LEU A 579 -5.89 35.69 -17.30
C LEU A 579 -5.53 36.58 -18.52
N CYS A 580 -4.58 37.50 -18.37
CA CYS A 580 -3.94 38.09 -19.55
C CYS A 580 -3.11 37.03 -20.28
N THR A 581 -2.91 37.16 -21.60
CA THR A 581 -2.29 36.12 -22.44
C THR A 581 -0.87 35.77 -21.97
N ARG A 582 -0.09 36.73 -21.48
CA ARG A 582 1.23 36.52 -20.87
C ARG A 582 1.21 35.57 -19.67
N ASP A 583 0.28 35.80 -18.75
CA ASP A 583 0.21 35.08 -17.48
C ASP A 583 -0.39 33.68 -17.72
N CYS A 584 -1.34 33.56 -18.64
CA CYS A 584 -1.90 32.28 -19.03
C CYS A 584 -0.88 31.40 -19.79
N LYS A 585 -0.12 31.98 -20.72
CA LYS A 585 0.98 31.27 -21.40
C LYS A 585 1.99 30.75 -20.38
N TRP A 586 2.33 31.52 -19.35
CA TRP A 586 3.28 31.06 -18.34
C TRP A 586 2.78 29.81 -17.60
N ILE A 587 1.50 29.74 -17.20
CA ILE A 587 0.92 28.51 -16.61
C ILE A 587 0.93 27.36 -17.63
N TYR A 588 0.60 27.65 -18.88
CA TYR A 588 0.62 26.67 -19.96
C TYR A 588 2.02 26.03 -20.14
N ASP A 589 3.07 26.85 -20.18
CA ASP A 589 4.46 26.42 -20.38
C ASP A 589 5.08 25.76 -19.13
N ASN A 590 4.85 26.33 -17.93
CA ASN A 590 5.66 26.04 -16.73
C ASN A 590 5.03 25.04 -15.76
N CYS A 591 3.70 24.90 -15.77
CA CYS A 591 2.97 24.05 -14.82
C CYS A 591 2.53 22.76 -15.52
N PRO A 592 3.21 21.61 -15.34
CA PRO A 592 2.84 20.35 -16.00
C PRO A 592 1.46 19.85 -15.57
N MET A 593 0.91 18.87 -16.31
CA MET A 593 -0.23 18.10 -15.82
C MET A 593 0.09 17.47 -14.45
N GLY A 594 -0.93 17.33 -13.60
CA GLY A 594 -0.75 16.98 -12.19
C GLY A 594 -0.41 18.15 -11.26
N THR A 595 0.00 19.32 -11.78
CA THR A 595 0.20 20.53 -10.95
C THR A 595 -1.08 20.84 -10.18
N GLN A 596 -0.99 20.90 -8.86
CA GLN A 596 -2.14 21.17 -8.00
C GLN A 596 -2.55 22.65 -7.99
N VAL A 597 -3.86 22.85 -7.85
CA VAL A 597 -4.58 24.11 -7.99
C VAL A 597 -5.58 24.25 -6.84
N ARG A 598 -5.31 25.13 -5.89
CA ARG A 598 -6.22 25.44 -4.76
C ARG A 598 -6.98 26.73 -5.05
N ILE A 599 -8.30 26.66 -5.08
CA ILE A 599 -9.19 27.81 -5.27
C ILE A 599 -9.88 28.12 -3.94
N VAL A 600 -9.72 29.37 -3.47
CA VAL A 600 -10.23 29.86 -2.18
C VAL A 600 -11.11 31.10 -2.36
N SER A 601 -12.13 31.25 -1.52
CA SER A 601 -12.96 32.46 -1.43
C SER A 601 -12.21 33.67 -0.87
N ALA A 602 -11.15 33.43 -0.09
CA ALA A 602 -10.38 34.45 0.60
C ALA A 602 -9.72 35.49 -0.34
N LYS A 603 -9.45 36.68 0.21
CA LYS A 603 -8.49 37.64 -0.36
C LYS A 603 -7.07 37.13 -0.13
N GLY A 604 -6.23 37.20 -1.16
CA GLY A 604 -4.81 36.89 -1.09
C GLY A 604 -3.94 38.04 -1.59
N PRO A 605 -2.65 37.77 -1.89
CA PRO A 605 -1.78 38.75 -2.51
C PRO A 605 -2.37 39.32 -3.80
N ALA A 606 -2.24 40.64 -3.99
CA ALA A 606 -2.68 41.30 -5.20
C ALA A 606 -1.97 40.72 -6.43
N GLY A 607 -2.74 40.46 -7.48
CA GLY A 607 -2.20 40.06 -8.79
C GLY A 607 -1.36 41.19 -9.39
N SER A 608 -0.32 40.84 -10.14
CA SER A 608 0.55 41.81 -10.81
C SER A 608 -0.23 42.74 -11.74
N SER A 609 0.32 43.93 -11.99
CA SER A 609 -0.24 44.86 -12.97
C SER A 609 -0.25 44.24 -14.37
N ILE A 610 -1.28 44.61 -15.13
CA ILE A 610 -1.41 44.29 -16.56
C ILE A 610 -1.39 45.63 -17.31
N PRO A 611 -0.78 45.72 -18.51
CA PRO A 611 -0.78 46.95 -19.26
C PRO A 611 -2.21 47.35 -19.66
N ALA A 612 -2.49 48.65 -19.75
CA ALA A 612 -3.81 49.12 -20.16
C ALA A 612 -4.02 48.96 -21.68
N LEU A 613 -5.24 48.58 -22.09
CA LEU A 613 -5.66 48.71 -23.48
C LEU A 613 -5.79 50.21 -23.82
N LYS A 614 -4.95 50.70 -24.75
CA LYS A 614 -5.03 52.06 -25.27
C LYS A 614 -6.36 52.26 -26.03
N SER A 615 -7.26 53.10 -25.50
CA SER A 615 -8.54 53.42 -26.16
C SER A 615 -8.30 54.07 -27.52
N GLY A 616 -9.17 53.79 -28.50
CA GLY A 616 -9.03 54.31 -29.87
C GLY A 616 -7.83 53.77 -30.68
N SER A 617 -7.00 52.89 -30.10
CA SER A 617 -5.83 52.34 -30.81
C SER A 617 -6.24 51.40 -31.95
N ARG A 618 -5.60 51.53 -33.13
CA ARG A 618 -5.66 50.55 -34.23
C ARG A 618 -5.21 49.14 -33.81
N TYR A 619 -4.60 49.00 -32.64
CA TYR A 619 -4.15 47.74 -32.05
C TYR A 619 -5.08 47.20 -30.94
N ALA A 620 -6.29 47.76 -30.75
CA ALA A 620 -7.24 47.31 -29.72
C ALA A 620 -7.70 45.84 -29.85
N GLY A 621 -7.43 45.19 -31.00
CA GLY A 621 -7.59 43.76 -31.23
C GLY A 621 -6.44 42.90 -30.69
N TRP A 622 -5.37 43.46 -30.13
CA TRP A 622 -4.26 42.71 -29.52
C TRP A 622 -4.29 42.80 -27.99
N ASP A 623 -3.92 41.71 -27.30
CA ASP A 623 -3.64 41.73 -25.86
C ASP A 623 -2.27 42.40 -25.65
N PRO A 624 -2.18 43.56 -24.95
CA PRO A 624 -0.92 44.29 -24.76
C PRO A 624 0.13 43.53 -23.94
N SER A 625 -0.21 42.41 -23.33
CA SER A 625 0.70 41.53 -22.61
C SER A 625 1.23 40.37 -23.47
N ASP A 626 0.59 40.04 -24.60
CA ASP A 626 0.92 38.85 -25.39
C ASP A 626 2.43 38.84 -25.77
N PRO A 627 3.20 37.82 -25.34
CA PRO A 627 4.64 37.75 -25.58
C PRO A 627 5.01 37.43 -27.03
N SER A 628 4.04 37.31 -27.95
CA SER A 628 4.27 37.17 -29.38
C SER A 628 5.19 38.29 -29.92
N PRO A 629 6.28 37.98 -30.64
CA PRO A 629 7.10 38.97 -31.34
C PRO A 629 6.34 39.75 -32.42
N LYS A 630 5.17 39.25 -32.85
CA LYS A 630 4.27 39.93 -33.80
C LYS A 630 3.31 40.92 -33.12
N ASN A 631 3.26 40.97 -31.79
CA ASN A 631 2.39 41.88 -31.06
C ASN A 631 2.83 43.34 -31.30
N PRO A 632 1.98 44.21 -31.87
CA PRO A 632 2.32 45.59 -32.17
C PRO A 632 2.52 46.46 -30.92
N TYR A 633 2.18 45.98 -29.71
CA TYR A 633 2.52 46.65 -28.45
C TYR A 633 3.97 46.42 -28.00
N ASN A 634 4.72 45.52 -28.65
CA ASN A 634 6.14 45.23 -28.38
C ASN A 634 7.09 46.01 -29.32
N ARG A 635 6.62 47.11 -29.93
CA ARG A 635 7.33 47.97 -30.88
C ARG A 635 7.23 49.43 -30.49
#